data_AF-A0AAV3XPK0-F1
#
_entry.id   AF-A0AAV3XPK0-F1
#
_cell.length_a   1.000
_cell.length_b   1.000
_cell.length_c   1.000
_cell.angle_alpha   90.00
_cell.angle_beta   90.00
_cell.angle_gamma   90.00
#
_symmetry.space_group_name_H-M   'P 1'
#
loop_
_entity.id
_entity.type
_entity.pdbx_description
1 polymer ?
#
loop_
_entity_poly.entity_id
_entity_poly.type
_entity_poly.pdbx_seq_one_letter_code
_entity_poly.pdbx_strand_id
1 'polypeptide(L)'
;MEDLIMTPVEVEKNVITEEEVAKLWEAFKVFDTDGSSCISVEELGQVMRSLGQSPREIELRDMIKEVDVDLSGSIDFEEFKALMVAQKGDRKSRLKLAFSVFDEDGSGQITANELRSVMSQFGLTDRELDEMIKEVDHDGDASIDFEEFVKLVPDESEITSGYTDSPIPPTRTANDTAAPAIADATPQQTVGDIDQEVVRLKEMLVQDSQGQKQRGTSRLQMQIGMFRLIQGAAYRSFRESFCANHETHLRVRNLPYKISDFVQFIKLAIALYKGLGVVEQACYPLLDAVVDSITAEYARLEDRIKNWKTVEKTPEMLAEEKAMLEARSKSTSVKQKFAAGVEFAITIKKKHFSFRDIAEGVLAINELNRLRQMELNQELAPPTAKSEGDPKDYLKKWHRVILKDASEAIDGAMMPVAYWYEDFMPKLLAAFNVSTAADIQSNTVPDEAALNQWYETTKALGEFDRYGADVAENFPKCTPKQKLEIKQAWRLTHHYLNGVQKRRERQEFGRESGGLSQYVAFIDVYLGRSDVKDAGMRVSFPYYIGPAVWRFFHTTAEIVCTKTPEQQKALVAVFQDFIKMFATMYPCPYCRHHFNAYVVQNKEVDMYPVEYLLLGRDPHLSKFEMSMDAKLSAVVDGPSLRLFFWKLHNTVSSSIARTEEWYHKDQKAFYTTRYWPSFDSELARAKALKHLSITIERISRLYGLLKPASRLAGVRATLQKLLEKGDQQGISEACTLAEDYIKELEEAVISGNFLQETYSFDPDLVDKAPYFSPEEEEFARSGIFVELT
;
A
#
# COMPACT_ATOMS: atom_id res chain seq x y z
N MET A 1 -77.80 22.06 -31.81
CA MET A 1 -76.90 23.13 -32.29
C MET A 1 -76.26 23.69 -31.04
N GLU A 2 -75.05 23.24 -30.73
CA GLU A 2 -73.92 24.07 -30.36
C GLU A 2 -72.74 23.14 -30.05
N ASP A 3 -71.65 23.42 -30.74
CA ASP A 3 -70.41 22.67 -30.81
C ASP A 3 -69.59 22.81 -29.53
N LEU A 4 -69.00 21.70 -29.07
CA LEU A 4 -67.81 21.71 -28.24
C LEU A 4 -66.75 20.83 -28.93
N ILE A 5 -65.85 21.52 -29.62
CA ILE A 5 -64.67 20.98 -30.27
C ILE A 5 -63.67 20.58 -29.16
N MET A 6 -63.40 19.29 -29.02
CA MET A 6 -62.26 18.80 -28.23
C MET A 6 -60.99 18.93 -29.08
N THR A 7 -60.03 19.73 -28.60
CA THR A 7 -58.64 19.70 -29.06
C THR A 7 -57.87 18.60 -28.31
N PRO A 8 -56.97 17.84 -28.95
CA PRO A 8 -56.10 16.91 -28.27
C PRO A 8 -54.98 17.67 -27.54
N VAL A 9 -54.76 17.35 -26.27
CA VAL A 9 -53.59 17.79 -25.51
C VAL A 9 -52.45 16.82 -25.82
N GLU A 10 -51.40 17.34 -26.47
CA GLU A 10 -50.17 16.60 -26.75
C GLU A 10 -49.38 16.38 -25.44
N VAL A 11 -48.92 15.14 -25.24
CA VAL A 11 -48.08 14.74 -24.10
C VAL A 11 -46.63 15.07 -24.44
N GLU A 12 -46.03 16.03 -23.72
CA GLU A 12 -44.62 16.40 -23.87
C GLU A 12 -43.70 15.30 -23.32
N LYS A 13 -42.89 14.72 -24.21
CA LYS A 13 -41.79 13.80 -23.90
C LYS A 13 -40.60 14.60 -23.34
N ASN A 14 -40.33 14.52 -22.04
CA ASN A 14 -39.14 15.14 -21.44
C ASN A 14 -37.91 14.23 -21.51
N VAL A 15 -37.43 14.03 -22.74
CA VAL A 15 -36.03 13.67 -23.04
C VAL A 15 -35.14 14.89 -22.74
N ILE A 16 -33.80 14.74 -22.65
CA ILE A 16 -32.86 15.88 -22.68
C ILE A 16 -33.38 16.92 -23.68
N THR A 17 -33.58 18.16 -23.25
CA THR A 17 -34.33 19.13 -24.06
C THR A 17 -33.63 19.31 -25.42
N GLU A 18 -34.39 19.50 -26.50
CA GLU A 18 -33.80 19.69 -27.83
C GLU A 18 -32.78 20.84 -27.84
N GLU A 19 -32.97 21.84 -26.99
CA GLU A 19 -32.02 22.93 -26.77
C GLU A 19 -30.70 22.47 -26.12
N GLU A 20 -30.72 21.53 -25.18
CA GLU A 20 -29.54 20.95 -24.55
C GLU A 20 -28.81 19.99 -25.48
N VAL A 21 -29.55 19.16 -26.23
CA VAL A 21 -28.97 18.31 -27.28
C VAL A 21 -28.34 19.17 -28.38
N ALA A 22 -28.98 20.27 -28.77
CA ALA A 22 -28.42 21.21 -29.74
C ALA A 22 -27.14 21.88 -29.22
N LYS A 23 -27.09 22.27 -27.95
CA LYS A 23 -25.86 22.83 -27.34
C LYS A 23 -24.73 21.79 -27.25
N LEU A 24 -25.05 20.54 -26.94
CA LEU A 24 -24.07 19.44 -26.92
C LEU A 24 -23.60 19.10 -28.33
N TRP A 25 -24.48 19.18 -29.34
CA TRP A 25 -24.13 19.01 -30.75
C TRP A 25 -23.23 20.13 -31.26
N GLU A 26 -23.51 21.39 -30.89
CA GLU A 26 -22.63 22.51 -31.21
C GLU A 26 -21.27 22.39 -30.50
N ALA A 27 -21.24 21.88 -29.26
CA ALA A 27 -19.99 21.57 -28.58
C ALA A 27 -19.24 20.42 -29.27
N PHE A 28 -19.94 19.36 -29.68
CA PHE A 28 -19.38 18.21 -30.40
C PHE A 28 -18.69 18.65 -31.70
N LYS A 29 -19.31 19.55 -32.49
CA LYS A 29 -18.73 20.14 -33.70
C LYS A 29 -17.46 20.98 -33.46
N VAL A 30 -17.23 21.45 -32.23
CA VAL A 30 -15.98 22.13 -31.89
C VAL A 30 -14.83 21.12 -31.79
N PHE A 31 -15.14 19.88 -31.39
CA PHE A 31 -14.18 18.78 -31.33
C PHE A 31 -14.03 18.07 -32.67
N ASP A 32 -15.11 17.79 -33.39
CA ASP A 32 -15.12 17.20 -34.73
C ASP A 32 -14.78 18.25 -35.80
N THR A 33 -13.48 18.51 -35.98
CA THR A 33 -12.97 19.56 -36.87
C THR A 33 -12.95 19.12 -38.33
N ASP A 34 -12.89 17.82 -38.60
CA ASP A 34 -12.91 17.27 -39.95
C ASP A 34 -14.32 16.88 -40.44
N GLY A 35 -15.32 16.95 -39.56
CA GLY A 35 -16.72 16.66 -39.88
C GLY A 35 -17.00 15.18 -40.06
N SER A 36 -16.16 14.31 -39.48
CA SER A 36 -16.26 12.86 -39.54
C SER A 36 -17.41 12.29 -38.70
N SER A 37 -18.10 13.12 -37.92
CA SER A 37 -19.16 12.74 -36.97
C SER A 37 -18.67 11.86 -35.82
N CYS A 38 -17.36 11.80 -35.61
CA CYS A 38 -16.68 11.14 -34.50
C CYS A 38 -15.53 12.04 -34.03
N ILE A 39 -15.09 11.93 -32.78
CA ILE A 39 -13.95 12.68 -32.24
C ILE A 39 -12.75 11.76 -32.14
N SER A 40 -11.71 12.02 -32.93
CA SER A 40 -10.44 11.29 -32.89
C SER A 40 -9.51 11.71 -31.74
N VAL A 41 -8.48 10.89 -31.46
CA VAL A 41 -7.42 11.20 -30.47
C VAL A 41 -6.74 12.54 -30.79
N GLU A 42 -6.51 12.77 -32.08
CA GLU A 42 -5.84 13.95 -32.59
C GLU A 42 -6.70 15.21 -32.37
N GLU A 43 -8.01 15.11 -32.62
CA GLU A 43 -8.99 16.19 -32.48
C GLU A 43 -9.26 16.55 -31.02
N LEU A 44 -9.45 15.54 -30.16
CA LEU A 44 -9.52 15.73 -28.71
C LEU A 44 -8.26 16.44 -28.21
N GLY A 45 -7.10 16.03 -28.69
CA GLY A 45 -5.82 16.68 -28.37
C GLY A 45 -5.71 18.12 -28.88
N GLN A 46 -6.19 18.41 -30.08
CA GLN A 46 -6.17 19.77 -30.65
C GLN A 46 -7.05 20.73 -29.85
N VAL A 47 -8.27 20.31 -29.51
CA VAL A 47 -9.18 21.16 -28.73
C VAL A 47 -8.68 21.35 -27.31
N MET A 48 -8.20 20.31 -26.63
CA MET A 48 -7.63 20.46 -25.29
C MET A 48 -6.42 21.41 -25.27
N ARG A 49 -5.58 21.38 -26.32
CA ARG A 49 -4.49 22.36 -26.52
C ARG A 49 -4.98 23.77 -26.76
N SER A 50 -6.06 23.94 -27.53
CA SER A 50 -6.68 25.25 -27.76
C SER A 50 -7.33 25.84 -26.49
N LEU A 51 -7.76 24.99 -25.55
CA LEU A 51 -8.32 25.36 -24.25
C LEU A 51 -7.24 25.55 -23.16
N GLY A 52 -5.96 25.51 -23.53
CA GLY A 52 -4.83 25.76 -22.62
C GLY A 52 -4.38 24.55 -21.80
N GLN A 53 -4.88 23.35 -22.09
CA GLN A 53 -4.39 22.09 -21.52
C GLN A 53 -3.36 21.43 -22.44
N SER A 54 -2.42 20.65 -21.91
CA SER A 54 -1.41 19.95 -22.73
C SER A 54 -1.38 18.46 -22.41
N PRO A 55 -2.47 17.73 -22.72
CA PRO A 55 -2.54 16.29 -22.46
C PRO A 55 -1.56 15.52 -23.34
N ARG A 56 -0.96 14.47 -22.80
CA ARG A 56 -0.10 13.54 -23.54
C ARG A 56 -0.94 12.61 -24.39
N GLU A 57 -0.37 12.09 -25.48
CA GLU A 57 -1.06 11.18 -26.40
C GLU A 57 -1.57 9.89 -25.70
N ILE A 58 -0.85 9.42 -24.67
CA ILE A 58 -1.29 8.30 -23.83
C ILE A 58 -2.51 8.69 -22.99
N GLU A 59 -2.53 9.89 -22.41
CA GLU A 59 -3.67 10.39 -21.63
C GLU A 59 -4.91 10.56 -22.52
N LEU A 60 -4.73 11.04 -23.76
CA LEU A 60 -5.81 11.15 -24.76
C LEU A 60 -6.35 9.78 -25.19
N ARG A 61 -5.47 8.80 -25.39
CA ARG A 61 -5.86 7.42 -25.72
C ARG A 61 -6.56 6.73 -24.57
N ASP A 62 -6.11 6.93 -23.33
CA ASP A 62 -6.77 6.40 -22.15
C ASP A 62 -8.16 7.03 -21.98
N MET A 63 -8.30 8.34 -22.22
CA MET A 63 -9.60 9.03 -22.20
C MET A 63 -10.58 8.48 -23.25
N ILE A 64 -10.11 8.19 -24.47
CA ILE A 64 -10.96 7.62 -25.53
C ILE A 64 -11.31 6.16 -25.23
N LYS A 65 -10.31 5.37 -24.82
CA LYS A 65 -10.50 3.96 -24.44
C LYS A 65 -11.44 3.75 -23.26
N GLU A 66 -11.65 4.78 -22.44
CA GLU A 66 -12.59 4.74 -21.30
C GLU A 66 -14.07 4.88 -21.69
N VAL A 67 -14.38 5.32 -22.92
CA VAL A 67 -15.74 5.59 -23.39
C VAL A 67 -16.08 5.03 -24.78
N ASP A 68 -15.08 4.64 -25.57
CA ASP A 68 -15.21 4.05 -26.90
C ASP A 68 -15.74 2.60 -26.83
N VAL A 69 -17.01 2.43 -27.15
CA VAL A 69 -17.83 1.22 -26.95
C VAL A 69 -17.61 0.20 -28.05
N ASP A 70 -17.50 0.69 -29.28
CA ASP A 70 -17.30 -0.15 -30.45
C ASP A 70 -15.82 -0.41 -30.75
N LEU A 71 -14.93 0.14 -29.91
CA LEU A 71 -13.47 0.09 -30.06
C LEU A 71 -13.03 0.68 -31.41
N SER A 72 -13.77 1.68 -31.90
CA SER A 72 -13.47 2.38 -33.15
C SER A 72 -12.20 3.21 -33.06
N GLY A 73 -11.72 3.52 -31.86
CA GLY A 73 -10.62 4.43 -31.58
C GLY A 73 -11.03 5.90 -31.61
N SER A 74 -12.34 6.18 -31.59
CA SER A 74 -12.94 7.52 -31.67
C SER A 74 -14.20 7.61 -30.81
N ILE A 75 -14.65 8.82 -30.46
CA ILE A 75 -15.87 9.04 -29.65
C ILE A 75 -17.01 9.52 -30.54
N ASP A 76 -18.11 8.79 -30.62
CA ASP A 76 -19.32 9.22 -31.34
C ASP A 76 -20.17 10.22 -30.52
N PHE A 77 -21.23 10.76 -31.12
CA PHE A 77 -22.05 11.78 -30.46
C PHE A 77 -22.82 11.27 -29.22
N GLU A 78 -23.25 10.01 -29.19
CA GLU A 78 -23.96 9.45 -28.04
C GLU A 78 -22.99 9.09 -26.90
N GLU A 79 -21.79 8.62 -27.23
CA GLU A 79 -20.69 8.42 -26.28
C GLU A 79 -20.21 9.75 -25.67
N PHE A 80 -20.08 10.79 -26.51
CA PHE A 80 -19.72 12.15 -26.07
C PHE A 80 -20.76 12.75 -25.12
N LYS A 81 -22.05 12.52 -25.40
CA LYS A 81 -23.16 13.00 -24.57
C LYS A 81 -23.19 12.31 -23.21
N ALA A 82 -22.99 11.00 -23.15
CA ALA A 82 -22.89 10.25 -21.89
C ALA A 82 -21.70 10.72 -21.05
N LEU A 83 -20.54 10.95 -21.68
CA LEU A 83 -19.34 11.47 -21.03
C LEU A 83 -19.55 12.87 -20.44
N MET A 84 -20.14 13.79 -21.21
CA MET A 84 -20.36 15.17 -20.78
C MET A 84 -21.37 15.29 -19.63
N VAL A 85 -22.46 14.51 -19.67
CA VAL A 85 -23.44 14.47 -18.58
C VAL A 85 -22.83 13.89 -17.29
N ALA A 86 -21.99 12.86 -17.40
CA ALA A 86 -21.32 12.27 -16.24
C ALA A 86 -20.24 13.17 -15.61
N GLN A 87 -19.43 13.87 -16.42
CA GLN A 87 -18.33 14.72 -15.92
C GLN A 87 -18.73 16.14 -15.54
N LYS A 88 -19.70 16.73 -16.24
CA LYS A 88 -20.04 18.17 -16.12
C LYS A 88 -21.53 18.45 -16.00
N GLY A 89 -22.38 17.40 -16.04
CA GLY A 89 -23.81 17.54 -15.84
C GLY A 89 -24.14 17.93 -14.39
N ASP A 90 -25.19 18.74 -14.24
CA ASP A 90 -25.77 19.03 -12.94
C ASP A 90 -26.42 17.75 -12.33
N ARG A 91 -26.74 17.81 -11.04
CA ARG A 91 -27.34 16.67 -10.31
C ARG A 91 -28.55 16.09 -11.06
N LYS A 92 -29.40 16.95 -11.63
CA LYS A 92 -30.60 16.55 -12.37
C LYS A 92 -30.25 15.73 -13.61
N SER A 93 -29.23 16.14 -14.37
CA SER A 93 -28.79 15.44 -15.58
C SER A 93 -28.17 14.06 -15.28
N ARG A 94 -27.37 13.94 -14.21
CA ARG A 94 -26.81 12.64 -13.79
C ARG A 94 -27.90 11.68 -13.28
N LEU A 95 -28.89 12.20 -12.56
CA LEU A 95 -30.04 11.41 -12.12
C LEU A 95 -30.93 10.97 -13.29
N LYS A 96 -31.09 11.78 -14.35
CA LYS A 96 -31.78 11.36 -15.58
C LYS A 96 -31.06 10.21 -16.28
N LEU A 97 -29.73 10.27 -16.32
CA LEU A 97 -28.92 9.19 -16.89
C LEU A 97 -29.10 7.90 -16.09
N ALA A 98 -29.07 7.97 -14.75
CA ALA A 98 -29.38 6.82 -13.90
C ALA A 98 -30.80 6.30 -14.08
N PHE A 99 -31.80 7.19 -14.10
CA PHE A 99 -33.21 6.83 -14.29
C PHE A 99 -33.41 5.99 -15.55
N SER A 100 -32.78 6.40 -16.67
CA SER A 100 -32.79 5.66 -17.94
C SER A 100 -32.02 4.32 -17.93
N VAL A 101 -31.40 3.93 -16.81
CA VAL A 101 -30.83 2.59 -16.60
C VAL A 101 -31.84 1.68 -15.90
N PHE A 102 -32.70 2.25 -15.04
CA PHE A 102 -33.74 1.51 -14.34
C PHE A 102 -35.00 1.35 -15.21
N ASP A 103 -35.34 2.37 -15.99
CA ASP A 103 -36.43 2.37 -16.98
C ASP A 103 -35.97 1.66 -18.27
N GLU A 104 -35.99 0.32 -18.26
CA GLU A 104 -35.50 -0.52 -19.37
C GLU A 104 -36.40 -0.41 -20.62
N ASP A 105 -37.70 -0.17 -20.43
CA ASP A 105 -38.67 -0.08 -21.52
C ASP A 105 -38.88 1.35 -22.05
N GLY A 106 -38.31 2.36 -21.37
CA GLY A 106 -38.36 3.76 -21.75
C GLY A 106 -39.74 4.38 -21.55
N SER A 107 -40.54 3.83 -20.64
CA SER A 107 -41.89 4.28 -20.32
C SER A 107 -41.92 5.62 -19.58
N GLY A 108 -40.80 6.04 -18.99
CA GLY A 108 -40.70 7.25 -18.17
C GLY A 108 -41.12 7.03 -16.71
N GLN A 109 -41.41 5.79 -16.31
CA GLN A 109 -41.69 5.37 -14.94
C GLN A 109 -40.88 4.10 -14.63
N ILE A 110 -40.34 3.98 -13.42
CA ILE A 110 -39.66 2.75 -12.99
C ILE A 110 -40.67 1.90 -12.25
N THR A 111 -41.08 0.78 -12.84
CA THR A 111 -41.99 -0.15 -12.18
C THR A 111 -41.30 -0.91 -11.04
N ALA A 112 -42.09 -1.43 -10.10
CA ALA A 112 -41.58 -2.28 -9.02
C ALA A 112 -40.78 -3.50 -9.54
N ASN A 113 -41.12 -4.02 -10.72
CA ASN A 113 -40.41 -5.17 -11.32
C ASN A 113 -39.06 -4.76 -11.92
N GLU A 114 -38.99 -3.61 -12.59
CA GLU A 114 -37.73 -3.07 -13.10
C GLU A 114 -36.79 -2.69 -11.96
N LEU A 115 -37.34 -2.04 -10.93
CA LEU A 115 -36.58 -1.73 -9.72
C LEU A 115 -36.07 -3.01 -9.03
N ARG A 116 -36.90 -4.05 -8.93
CA ARG A 116 -36.48 -5.36 -8.38
C ARG A 116 -35.43 -6.05 -9.24
N SER A 117 -35.55 -5.99 -10.57
CA SER A 117 -34.60 -6.59 -11.52
C SER A 117 -33.19 -6.07 -11.28
N VAL A 118 -33.06 -4.75 -11.04
CA VAL A 118 -31.79 -4.10 -10.77
C VAL A 118 -31.40 -4.25 -9.29
N MET A 119 -32.28 -3.94 -8.34
CA MET A 119 -31.96 -3.82 -6.91
C MET A 119 -31.84 -5.14 -6.15
N SER A 120 -32.51 -6.21 -6.59
CA SER A 120 -32.33 -7.55 -5.98
C SER A 120 -30.90 -8.07 -6.10
N GLN A 121 -30.18 -7.62 -7.14
CA GLN A 121 -28.76 -7.93 -7.33
C GLN A 121 -27.91 -7.31 -6.20
N PHE A 122 -28.34 -6.19 -5.61
CA PHE A 122 -27.65 -5.46 -4.53
C PHE A 122 -27.97 -5.99 -3.11
N GLY A 123 -28.59 -7.17 -3.01
CA GLY A 123 -28.86 -7.83 -1.73
C GLY A 123 -29.97 -7.15 -0.92
N LEU A 124 -30.80 -6.32 -1.56
CA LEU A 124 -32.06 -5.87 -0.98
C LEU A 124 -33.07 -7.01 -1.12
N THR A 125 -33.71 -7.34 0.01
CA THR A 125 -34.81 -8.30 0.03
C THR A 125 -36.06 -7.69 -0.59
N ASP A 126 -36.94 -8.53 -1.11
CA ASP A 126 -38.23 -8.09 -1.66
C ASP A 126 -39.01 -7.21 -0.68
N ARG A 127 -38.90 -7.51 0.61
CA ARG A 127 -39.50 -6.74 1.69
C ARG A 127 -38.89 -5.35 1.86
N GLU A 128 -37.56 -5.23 1.79
CA GLU A 128 -36.89 -3.93 1.85
C GLU A 128 -37.24 -3.05 0.65
N LEU A 129 -37.41 -3.65 -0.53
CA LEU A 129 -37.85 -2.95 -1.75
C LEU A 129 -39.30 -2.51 -1.68
N ASP A 130 -40.20 -3.35 -1.15
CA ASP A 130 -41.61 -2.99 -0.91
C ASP A 130 -41.76 -1.86 0.10
N GLU A 131 -40.95 -1.87 1.16
CA GLU A 131 -40.92 -0.78 2.15
C GLU A 131 -40.41 0.52 1.50
N MET A 132 -39.44 0.44 0.58
CA MET A 132 -38.86 1.59 -0.13
C MET A 132 -39.82 2.21 -1.15
N ILE A 133 -40.48 1.38 -1.97
CA ILE A 133 -41.47 1.82 -2.94
C ILE A 133 -42.60 2.54 -2.21
N LYS A 134 -43.12 1.95 -1.11
CA LYS A 134 -44.17 2.58 -0.29
C LYS A 134 -43.76 3.87 0.40
N GLU A 135 -42.47 4.10 0.65
CA GLU A 135 -42.00 5.33 1.30
C GLU A 135 -42.00 6.52 0.32
N VAL A 136 -41.93 6.26 -0.98
CA VAL A 136 -41.64 7.28 -2.01
C VAL A 136 -42.74 7.42 -3.07
N ASP A 137 -43.43 6.33 -3.40
CA ASP A 137 -44.65 6.33 -4.22
C ASP A 137 -45.73 7.19 -3.52
N HIS A 138 -45.80 8.45 -3.92
CA HIS A 138 -46.62 9.46 -3.28
C HIS A 138 -48.01 9.55 -3.89
N ASP A 139 -48.16 9.12 -5.14
CA ASP A 139 -49.43 9.11 -5.86
C ASP A 139 -50.16 7.74 -5.81
N GLY A 140 -49.46 6.69 -5.35
CA GLY A 140 -49.98 5.35 -5.10
C GLY A 140 -50.14 4.52 -6.37
N ASP A 141 -49.46 4.87 -7.46
CA ASP A 141 -49.55 4.20 -8.75
C ASP A 141 -48.69 2.92 -8.85
N ALA A 142 -47.93 2.61 -7.80
CA ALA A 142 -47.02 1.47 -7.68
C ALA A 142 -45.86 1.48 -8.70
N SER A 143 -45.54 2.65 -9.23
CA SER A 143 -44.35 2.96 -10.03
C SER A 143 -43.58 4.13 -9.38
N ILE A 144 -42.41 4.47 -9.91
CA ILE A 144 -41.59 5.59 -9.44
C ILE A 144 -41.33 6.50 -10.63
N ASP A 145 -41.90 7.70 -10.61
CA ASP A 145 -41.60 8.72 -11.62
C ASP A 145 -40.24 9.39 -11.39
N PHE A 146 -39.81 10.26 -12.31
CA PHE A 146 -38.51 10.92 -12.20
C PHE A 146 -38.41 11.83 -10.95
N GLU A 147 -39.47 12.54 -10.62
CA GLU A 147 -39.54 13.44 -9.47
C GLU A 147 -39.48 12.68 -8.14
N GLU A 148 -40.09 11.50 -8.06
CA GLU A 148 -40.03 10.56 -6.95
C GLU A 148 -38.66 9.88 -6.85
N PHE A 149 -38.07 9.49 -7.98
CA PHE A 149 -36.71 8.97 -8.05
C PHE A 149 -35.67 9.97 -7.54
N VAL A 150 -35.82 11.27 -7.85
CA VAL A 150 -34.92 12.33 -7.37
C VAL A 150 -35.00 12.51 -5.84
N LYS A 151 -36.15 12.21 -5.22
CA LYS A 151 -36.34 12.24 -3.76
C LYS A 151 -35.75 11.00 -3.07
N LEU A 152 -35.63 9.87 -3.78
CA LEU A 152 -34.97 8.66 -3.27
C LEU A 152 -33.46 8.81 -3.14
N VAL A 153 -32.85 9.58 -4.05
CA VAL A 153 -31.41 9.85 -4.02
C VAL A 153 -31.15 11.06 -3.11
N PRO A 154 -30.32 10.97 -2.07
CA PRO A 154 -30.01 12.10 -1.19
C PRO A 154 -29.41 13.30 -1.96
N ASP A 155 -29.51 14.51 -1.41
CA ASP A 155 -28.85 15.69 -1.97
C ASP A 155 -27.32 15.62 -1.80
N GLU A 156 -26.56 16.26 -2.69
CA GLU A 156 -25.07 16.26 -2.66
C GLU A 156 -24.49 16.69 -1.30
N SER A 157 -25.21 17.50 -0.52
CA SER A 157 -24.81 17.91 0.83
C SER A 157 -24.93 16.82 1.90
N GLU A 158 -25.68 15.75 1.64
CA GLU A 158 -25.79 14.56 2.50
C GLU A 158 -24.89 13.40 2.00
N ILE A 159 -24.39 13.48 0.77
CA ILE A 159 -23.46 12.52 0.13
C ILE A 159 -21.99 12.97 0.29
N THR A 160 -21.68 13.87 1.21
CA THR A 160 -20.28 14.26 1.47
C THR A 160 -19.48 13.12 2.13
N SER A 161 -18.97 12.21 1.30
CA SER A 161 -17.62 11.60 1.37
C SER A 161 -17.43 10.42 0.38
N GLY A 162 -18.16 10.33 -0.73
CA GLY A 162 -18.04 9.19 -1.65
C GLY A 162 -17.89 9.61 -3.09
N TYR A 163 -16.64 9.64 -3.59
CA TYR A 163 -16.25 9.94 -4.97
C TYR A 163 -16.46 11.38 -5.44
N THR A 164 -15.40 12.18 -5.30
CA THR A 164 -15.17 13.35 -6.15
C THR A 164 -13.83 13.15 -6.84
N ASP A 165 -13.82 12.98 -8.17
CA ASP A 165 -12.61 13.17 -8.96
C ASP A 165 -12.09 14.58 -8.66
N SER A 166 -10.95 14.66 -7.96
CA SER A 166 -10.36 15.94 -7.59
C SER A 166 -9.76 16.59 -8.83
N PRO A 167 -10.17 17.82 -9.21
CA PRO A 167 -9.50 18.57 -10.26
C PRO A 167 -8.07 18.92 -9.82
N ILE A 168 -7.14 18.71 -10.75
CA ILE A 168 -5.74 19.13 -10.62
C ILE A 168 -5.68 20.65 -10.42
N PRO A 169 -4.96 21.19 -9.42
CA PRO A 169 -4.75 22.63 -9.29
C PRO A 169 -3.95 23.17 -10.48
N PRO A 170 -4.28 24.37 -11.01
CA PRO A 170 -3.58 24.92 -12.16
C PRO A 170 -2.10 25.18 -11.82
N THR A 171 -1.22 24.61 -12.62
CA THR A 171 0.23 24.84 -12.58
C THR A 171 0.53 26.30 -12.93
N ARG A 172 1.28 26.97 -12.06
CA ARG A 172 1.89 28.28 -12.33
C ARG A 172 2.87 28.16 -13.50
N THR A 173 2.70 29.04 -14.48
CA THR A 173 3.57 29.24 -15.64
C THR A 173 5.02 29.56 -15.22
N ALA A 174 5.98 28.86 -15.82
CA ALA A 174 7.40 29.15 -15.71
C ALA A 174 7.75 30.44 -16.47
N ASN A 175 8.47 31.35 -15.82
CA ASN A 175 9.23 32.41 -16.48
C ASN A 175 10.70 31.99 -16.48
N ASP A 176 11.27 31.94 -17.68
CA ASP A 176 12.69 31.78 -17.96
C ASP A 176 13.51 32.93 -17.39
N THR A 177 14.62 32.62 -16.71
CA THR A 177 15.83 33.46 -16.75
C THR A 177 17.08 32.59 -16.73
N ALA A 178 17.98 32.92 -17.66
CA ALA A 178 19.19 32.21 -18.05
C ALA A 178 20.25 32.06 -16.95
N ALA A 179 21.01 30.96 -17.02
CA ALA A 179 22.27 30.76 -16.31
C ALA A 179 23.44 31.51 -17.02
N PRO A 180 24.48 31.97 -16.28
CA PRO A 180 25.63 32.64 -16.88
C PRO A 180 26.67 31.64 -17.43
N ALA A 181 27.43 32.14 -18.41
CA ALA A 181 28.48 31.46 -19.14
C ALA A 181 29.65 30.97 -18.25
N ILE A 182 30.14 29.77 -18.55
CA ILE A 182 31.37 29.20 -18.04
C ILE A 182 32.54 29.80 -18.83
N ALA A 183 33.50 30.42 -18.14
CA ALA A 183 34.72 30.93 -18.74
C ALA A 183 35.77 29.83 -18.90
N ASP A 184 36.45 29.87 -20.05
CA ASP A 184 37.58 29.03 -20.44
C ASP A 184 38.69 28.99 -19.39
N ALA A 185 39.15 27.78 -19.07
CA ALA A 185 40.44 27.53 -18.43
C ALA A 185 41.30 26.68 -19.36
N THR A 186 42.35 27.30 -19.90
CA THR A 186 43.36 26.67 -20.75
C THR A 186 44.21 25.67 -19.94
N PRO A 187 44.50 24.46 -20.46
CA PRO A 187 45.38 23.53 -19.76
C PRO A 187 46.85 23.81 -20.12
N GLN A 188 47.64 24.15 -19.10
CA GLN A 188 49.08 23.92 -19.09
C GLN A 188 49.38 22.95 -17.94
N GLN A 189 49.55 21.67 -18.26
CA GLN A 189 50.24 20.73 -17.38
C GLN A 189 51.32 19.99 -18.15
N THR A 190 52.53 20.19 -17.66
CA THR A 190 53.79 19.58 -18.09
C THR A 190 53.82 18.09 -17.74
N VAL A 191 54.36 17.29 -18.66
CA VAL A 191 54.45 15.81 -18.68
C VAL A 191 55.34 15.21 -17.54
N GLY A 192 55.73 15.99 -16.53
CA GLY A 192 56.59 15.54 -15.43
C GLY A 192 55.86 15.03 -14.18
N ASP A 193 54.53 15.19 -14.08
CA ASP A 193 53.78 15.02 -12.82
C ASP A 193 52.96 13.72 -12.74
N ILE A 194 52.80 13.02 -13.88
CA ILE A 194 51.98 11.79 -13.92
C ILE A 194 52.64 10.67 -13.12
N ASP A 195 53.96 10.51 -13.20
CA ASP A 195 54.64 9.43 -12.47
C ASP A 195 54.67 9.68 -10.95
N GLN A 196 54.78 10.93 -10.50
CA GLN A 196 54.72 11.28 -9.08
C GLN A 196 53.29 11.15 -8.53
N GLU A 197 52.29 11.58 -9.30
CA GLU A 197 50.88 11.38 -8.90
C GLU A 197 50.49 9.90 -8.96
N VAL A 198 51.00 9.10 -9.90
CA VAL A 198 50.81 7.64 -9.93
C VAL A 198 51.47 6.95 -8.75
N VAL A 199 52.66 7.39 -8.33
CA VAL A 199 53.33 6.87 -7.12
C VAL A 199 52.55 7.26 -5.86
N ARG A 200 52.11 8.51 -5.75
CA ARG A 200 51.26 8.99 -4.66
C ARG A 200 49.93 8.25 -4.60
N LEU A 201 49.27 8.04 -5.75
CA LEU A 201 48.04 7.26 -5.85
C LEU A 201 48.28 5.80 -5.45
N LYS A 202 49.41 5.19 -5.85
CA LYS A 202 49.80 3.84 -5.41
C LYS A 202 50.05 3.76 -3.90
N GLU A 203 50.69 4.77 -3.31
CA GLU A 203 50.92 4.85 -1.86
C GLU A 203 49.62 5.06 -1.08
N MET A 204 48.72 5.91 -1.59
CA MET A 204 47.38 6.11 -1.03
C MET A 204 46.51 4.85 -1.16
N LEU A 205 46.62 4.08 -2.25
CA LEU A 205 45.94 2.80 -2.45
C LEU A 205 46.45 1.69 -1.52
N VAL A 206 47.72 1.73 -1.13
CA VAL A 206 48.29 0.80 -0.13
C VAL A 206 47.81 1.13 1.29
N GLN A 207 47.50 2.40 1.57
CA GLN A 207 46.92 2.83 2.85
C GLN A 207 45.38 2.73 2.89
N ASP A 208 44.71 2.84 1.74
CA ASP A 208 43.28 2.54 1.53
C ASP A 208 43.08 1.02 1.36
N SER A 209 43.71 0.23 2.23
CA SER A 209 43.25 -1.14 2.45
C SER A 209 41.78 -1.00 2.82
N GLN A 210 40.88 -1.47 1.95
CA GLN A 210 39.44 -1.45 2.18
C GLN A 210 39.17 -2.09 3.54
N GLY A 211 39.19 -1.29 4.59
CA GLY A 211 39.01 -1.74 5.96
C GLY A 211 37.66 -2.40 5.94
N GLN A 212 37.63 -3.71 6.15
CA GLN A 212 36.41 -4.49 6.22
C GLN A 212 35.57 -3.87 7.36
N LYS A 213 34.74 -2.86 7.06
CA LYS A 213 33.55 -2.59 7.86
C LYS A 213 32.84 -3.93 7.86
N GLN A 214 32.74 -4.55 9.03
CA GLN A 214 32.03 -5.81 9.24
C GLN A 214 30.63 -5.63 8.64
N ARG A 215 30.38 -6.28 7.50
CA ARG A 215 29.10 -6.21 6.81
C ARG A 215 28.24 -7.37 7.23
N GLY A 216 26.93 -7.16 7.24
CA GLY A 216 25.97 -8.20 7.56
C GLY A 216 24.80 -7.66 8.36
N THR A 217 24.10 -8.59 8.98
CA THR A 217 22.91 -8.34 9.79
C THR A 217 23.13 -8.93 11.18
N SER A 218 22.98 -8.09 12.21
CA SER A 218 23.11 -8.49 13.62
C SER A 218 21.86 -9.19 14.14
N ARG A 219 21.94 -9.72 15.36
CA ARG A 219 20.76 -10.17 16.13
C ARG A 219 19.73 -9.07 16.32
N LEU A 220 20.17 -7.85 16.64
CA LEU A 220 19.27 -6.72 16.88
C LEU A 220 18.54 -6.30 15.60
N GLN A 221 19.19 -6.29 14.44
CA GLN A 221 18.51 -6.01 13.17
C GLN A 221 17.46 -7.07 12.84
N MET A 222 17.75 -8.36 13.10
CA MET A 222 16.76 -9.44 12.95
C MET A 222 15.57 -9.27 13.91
N GLN A 223 15.83 -8.87 15.16
CA GLN A 223 14.79 -8.55 16.15
C GLN A 223 13.92 -7.37 15.70
N ILE A 224 14.53 -6.28 15.23
CA ILE A 224 13.81 -5.09 14.75
C ILE A 224 12.92 -5.46 13.56
N GLY A 225 13.46 -6.15 12.55
CA GLY A 225 12.70 -6.53 11.36
C GLY A 225 11.46 -7.35 11.69
N MET A 226 11.59 -8.39 12.52
CA MET A 226 10.46 -9.23 12.91
C MET A 226 9.48 -8.49 13.84
N PHE A 227 9.98 -7.73 14.82
CA PHE A 227 9.14 -6.92 15.69
C PHE A 227 8.27 -5.94 14.89
N ARG A 228 8.86 -5.22 13.92
CA ARG A 228 8.13 -4.23 13.11
C ARG A 228 7.10 -4.87 12.21
N LEU A 229 7.43 -6.03 11.64
CA LEU A 229 6.50 -6.79 10.83
C LEU A 229 5.24 -7.17 11.63
N ILE A 230 5.43 -7.74 12.82
CA ILE A 230 4.33 -8.17 13.69
C ILE A 230 3.57 -6.98 14.29
N GLN A 231 4.29 -5.98 14.81
CA GLN A 231 3.70 -4.75 15.36
C GLN A 231 2.80 -4.06 14.34
N GLY A 232 3.30 -3.87 13.11
CA GLY A 232 2.53 -3.22 12.06
C GLY A 232 1.27 -4.02 11.73
N ALA A 233 1.37 -5.35 11.64
CA ALA A 233 0.21 -6.21 11.36
C ALA A 233 -0.82 -6.16 12.50
N ALA A 234 -0.36 -6.10 13.75
CA ALA A 234 -1.20 -5.96 14.94
C ALA A 234 -2.02 -4.66 14.93
N TYR A 235 -1.38 -3.53 14.59
CA TYR A 235 -2.05 -2.21 14.53
C TYR A 235 -3.21 -2.18 13.52
N ARG A 236 -3.14 -3.03 12.49
CA ARG A 236 -4.19 -3.14 11.48
C ARG A 236 -5.26 -4.18 11.80
N SER A 237 -4.96 -5.13 12.71
CA SER A 237 -5.82 -6.29 12.98
C SER A 237 -6.63 -6.16 14.27
N PHE A 238 -6.17 -5.40 15.26
CA PHE A 238 -6.90 -5.19 16.54
C PHE A 238 -8.00 -4.13 16.47
N ARG A 239 -8.47 -3.83 15.27
CA ARG A 239 -9.60 -2.97 15.00
C ARG A 239 -10.23 -3.36 13.68
N GLU A 240 -11.42 -2.86 13.44
CA GLU A 240 -12.04 -2.87 12.13
C GLU A 240 -11.35 -1.81 11.26
N SER A 241 -10.66 -2.26 10.22
CA SER A 241 -9.89 -1.43 9.29
C SER A 241 -10.16 -1.91 7.88
N PHE A 242 -10.82 -1.09 7.05
CA PHE A 242 -11.13 -1.39 5.65
C PHE A 242 -10.06 -0.82 4.70
N CYS A 243 -9.38 0.23 5.15
CA CYS A 243 -8.29 0.94 4.49
C CYS A 243 -6.93 0.54 5.00
N ALA A 244 -5.97 0.75 4.11
CA ALA A 244 -4.55 0.72 4.38
C ALA A 244 -4.06 2.17 4.11
N ASN A 245 -3.95 2.98 5.16
CA ASN A 245 -3.79 4.46 5.24
C ASN A 245 -3.46 5.34 4.01
N HIS A 246 -4.19 6.46 3.96
CA HIS A 246 -3.91 7.89 3.64
C HIS A 246 -3.15 8.37 2.38
N GLU A 247 -1.90 8.02 2.07
CA GLU A 247 -1.07 9.01 1.33
C GLU A 247 -1.14 8.97 -0.21
N THR A 248 -1.58 7.88 -0.84
CA THR A 248 -2.05 7.82 -2.24
C THR A 248 -2.55 6.37 -2.50
N HIS A 249 -3.33 6.14 -3.57
CA HIS A 249 -3.88 4.84 -4.08
C HIS A 249 -5.28 4.42 -3.67
N LEU A 250 -6.21 4.94 -4.47
CA LEU A 250 -7.10 4.12 -5.30
C LEU A 250 -6.58 2.67 -5.53
N ARG A 251 -7.45 1.69 -5.25
CA ARG A 251 -7.42 0.28 -5.76
C ARG A 251 -6.62 -0.79 -5.00
N VAL A 252 -6.63 -0.83 -3.65
CA VAL A 252 -6.38 -2.12 -2.96
C VAL A 252 -7.60 -3.04 -3.15
N ARG A 253 -7.63 -3.78 -4.26
CA ARG A 253 -8.56 -4.88 -4.43
C ARG A 253 -8.26 -5.99 -3.40
N ASN A 254 -9.26 -6.27 -2.55
CA ASN A 254 -9.66 -7.62 -2.10
C ASN A 254 -9.33 -8.20 -0.70
N LEU A 255 -8.64 -7.57 0.27
CA LEU A 255 -8.34 -8.31 1.52
C LEU A 255 -8.32 -7.42 2.80
N PRO A 256 -9.37 -7.42 3.64
CA PRO A 256 -9.32 -6.78 4.96
C PRO A 256 -8.32 -7.48 5.90
N TYR A 257 -7.89 -6.79 6.96
CA TYR A 257 -7.06 -7.39 8.01
C TYR A 257 -7.93 -8.22 8.95
N LYS A 258 -8.03 -9.53 8.65
CA LYS A 258 -8.82 -10.46 9.47
C LYS A 258 -8.02 -10.87 10.70
N ILE A 259 -8.66 -10.87 11.87
CA ILE A 259 -8.01 -11.30 13.10
C ILE A 259 -7.65 -12.79 13.06
N SER A 260 -8.41 -13.61 12.34
CA SER A 260 -8.08 -15.03 12.09
C SER A 260 -6.77 -15.21 11.33
N ASP A 261 -6.57 -14.42 10.27
CA ASP A 261 -5.37 -14.44 9.44
C ASP A 261 -4.18 -13.93 10.26
N PHE A 262 -4.39 -12.93 11.11
CA PHE A 262 -3.38 -12.43 12.02
C PHE A 262 -2.90 -13.51 13.01
N VAL A 263 -3.81 -14.28 13.61
CA VAL A 263 -3.46 -15.40 14.51
C VAL A 263 -2.57 -16.41 13.79
N GLN A 264 -2.91 -16.78 12.55
CA GLN A 264 -2.14 -17.72 11.75
C GLN A 264 -0.78 -17.14 11.34
N PHE A 265 -0.76 -15.86 10.98
CA PHE A 265 0.46 -15.12 10.63
C PHE A 265 1.46 -15.10 11.80
N ILE A 266 1.01 -14.83 13.02
CA ILE A 266 1.88 -14.84 14.21
C ILE A 266 2.48 -16.24 14.44
N LYS A 267 1.67 -17.29 14.35
CA LYS A 267 2.15 -18.69 14.50
C LYS A 267 3.28 -19.00 13.51
N LEU A 268 3.08 -18.68 12.24
CA LEU A 268 4.04 -18.94 11.18
C LEU A 268 5.28 -18.03 11.27
N ALA A 269 5.11 -16.76 11.62
CA ALA A 269 6.21 -15.81 11.80
C ALA A 269 7.15 -16.25 12.93
N ILE A 270 6.58 -16.63 14.09
CA ILE A 270 7.36 -17.10 15.23
C ILE A 270 8.01 -18.46 14.94
N ALA A 271 7.30 -19.38 14.27
CA ALA A 271 7.87 -20.66 13.84
C ALA A 271 9.08 -20.46 12.90
N LEU A 272 8.95 -19.57 11.91
CA LEU A 272 10.04 -19.20 11.02
C LEU A 272 11.23 -18.63 11.81
N TYR A 273 10.97 -17.66 12.70
CA TYR A 273 12.01 -17.00 13.49
C TYR A 273 12.78 -17.98 14.39
N LYS A 274 12.07 -18.90 15.08
CA LYS A 274 12.69 -19.98 15.87
C LYS A 274 13.53 -20.89 15.00
N GLY A 275 13.01 -21.27 13.82
CA GLY A 275 13.68 -22.16 12.87
C GLY A 275 15.00 -21.62 12.31
N LEU A 276 15.13 -20.29 12.17
CA LEU A 276 16.37 -19.67 11.70
C LEU A 276 17.55 -19.90 12.65
N GLY A 277 17.28 -20.12 13.94
CA GLY A 277 18.32 -20.31 14.96
C GLY A 277 19.05 -19.02 15.33
N VAL A 278 18.43 -17.86 15.10
CA VAL A 278 18.94 -16.53 15.49
C VAL A 278 18.69 -16.20 16.97
N VAL A 279 17.95 -17.07 17.67
CA VAL A 279 17.60 -16.95 19.09
C VAL A 279 17.84 -18.29 19.78
N GLU A 280 18.43 -18.24 20.97
CA GLU A 280 18.66 -19.42 21.81
C GLU A 280 17.36 -20.04 22.31
N GLN A 281 17.35 -21.36 22.48
CA GLN A 281 16.17 -22.10 22.96
C GLN A 281 15.65 -21.60 24.32
N ALA A 282 16.52 -21.07 25.18
CA ALA A 282 16.14 -20.48 26.47
C ALA A 282 15.13 -19.32 26.33
N CYS A 283 15.12 -18.63 25.19
CA CYS A 283 14.20 -17.52 24.91
C CYS A 283 12.88 -17.97 24.28
N TYR A 284 12.74 -19.24 23.86
CA TYR A 284 11.53 -19.74 23.20
C TYR A 284 10.26 -19.57 24.02
N PRO A 285 10.25 -19.74 25.36
CA PRO A 285 9.05 -19.48 26.15
C PRO A 285 8.49 -18.06 26.00
N LEU A 286 9.33 -17.04 25.77
CA LEU A 286 8.88 -15.67 25.54
C LEU A 286 8.25 -15.48 24.15
N LEU A 287 8.80 -16.16 23.14
CA LEU A 287 8.23 -16.18 21.79
C LEU A 287 6.89 -16.95 21.77
N ASP A 288 6.84 -18.10 22.44
CA ASP A 288 5.64 -18.93 22.54
C ASP A 288 4.53 -18.20 23.32
N ALA A 289 4.89 -17.41 24.35
CA ALA A 289 3.93 -16.59 25.09
C ALA A 289 3.19 -15.56 24.20
N VAL A 290 3.82 -15.06 23.13
CA VAL A 290 3.14 -14.18 22.14
C VAL A 290 2.07 -14.97 21.38
N VAL A 291 2.40 -16.17 20.92
CA VAL A 291 1.49 -17.07 20.19
C VAL A 291 0.33 -17.53 21.08
N ASP A 292 0.64 -17.91 22.32
CA ASP A 292 -0.33 -18.38 23.30
C ASP A 292 -1.31 -17.27 23.67
N SER A 293 -0.82 -16.03 23.86
CA SER A 293 -1.64 -14.86 24.14
C SER A 293 -2.71 -14.62 23.06
N ILE A 294 -2.30 -14.56 21.78
CA ILE A 294 -3.23 -14.29 20.68
C ILE A 294 -4.17 -15.46 20.40
N THR A 295 -3.68 -16.70 20.56
CA THR A 295 -4.52 -17.89 20.42
C THR A 295 -5.58 -17.96 21.51
N ALA A 296 -5.23 -17.66 22.76
CA ALA A 296 -6.16 -17.64 23.87
C ALA A 296 -7.21 -16.53 23.73
N GLU A 297 -6.79 -15.33 23.33
CA GLU A 297 -7.73 -14.22 23.10
C GLU A 297 -8.66 -14.48 21.91
N TYR A 298 -8.15 -15.08 20.83
CA TYR A 298 -9.00 -15.48 19.71
C TYR A 298 -10.04 -16.54 20.12
N ALA A 299 -9.68 -17.51 20.96
CA ALA A 299 -10.64 -18.45 21.52
C ALA A 299 -11.70 -17.77 22.41
N ARG A 300 -11.30 -16.76 23.21
CA ARG A 300 -12.25 -15.94 24.00
C ARG A 300 -13.19 -15.14 23.11
N LEU A 301 -12.69 -14.62 21.98
CA LEU A 301 -13.50 -13.94 20.97
C LEU A 301 -14.54 -14.90 20.37
N GLU A 302 -14.13 -16.10 19.97
CA GLU A 302 -15.05 -17.12 19.42
C GLU A 302 -16.14 -17.52 20.43
N ASP A 303 -15.77 -17.73 21.69
CA ASP A 303 -16.73 -18.04 22.75
C ASP A 303 -17.70 -16.87 23.00
N ARG A 304 -17.19 -15.64 23.05
CA ARG A 304 -18.01 -14.43 23.20
C ARG A 304 -19.03 -14.27 22.07
N ILE A 305 -18.64 -14.53 20.82
CA ILE A 305 -19.54 -14.46 19.67
C ILE A 305 -20.65 -15.51 19.81
N LYS A 306 -20.27 -16.75 20.15
CA LYS A 306 -21.22 -17.85 20.34
C LYS A 306 -22.23 -17.57 21.46
N ASN A 307 -21.77 -16.95 22.55
CA ASN A 307 -22.55 -16.70 23.75
C ASN A 307 -23.02 -15.24 23.88
N TRP A 308 -23.00 -14.45 22.80
CA TRP A 308 -23.23 -13.00 22.86
C TRP A 308 -24.55 -12.61 23.54
N LYS A 309 -25.59 -13.41 23.36
CA LYS A 309 -26.92 -13.16 23.95
C LYS A 309 -26.97 -13.34 25.46
N THR A 310 -26.08 -14.16 26.02
CA THR A 310 -26.10 -14.57 27.43
C THR A 310 -24.91 -14.05 28.23
N VAL A 311 -23.85 -13.59 27.57
CA VAL A 311 -22.68 -13.01 28.25
C VAL A 311 -23.03 -11.69 28.93
N GLU A 312 -22.51 -11.49 30.14
CA GLU A 312 -22.58 -10.22 30.85
C GLU A 312 -21.75 -9.17 30.08
N LYS A 313 -22.38 -8.05 29.72
CA LYS A 313 -21.76 -6.99 28.91
C LYS A 313 -21.36 -5.82 29.81
N THR A 314 -20.14 -5.31 29.64
CA THR A 314 -19.72 -4.08 30.32
C THR A 314 -20.44 -2.85 29.73
N PRO A 315 -20.48 -1.71 30.43
CA PRO A 315 -21.03 -0.47 29.89
C PRO A 315 -20.41 -0.07 28.54
N GLU A 316 -19.12 -0.29 28.36
CA GLU A 316 -18.38 -0.01 27.13
C GLU A 316 -18.77 -0.99 26.02
N MET A 317 -18.96 -2.27 26.31
CA MET A 317 -19.48 -3.24 25.33
C MET A 317 -20.89 -2.86 24.88
N LEU A 318 -21.75 -2.41 25.79
CA LEU A 318 -23.10 -1.93 25.48
C LEU A 318 -23.06 -0.62 24.67
N ALA A 319 -22.11 0.27 24.95
CA ALA A 319 -21.91 1.49 24.19
C ALA A 319 -21.47 1.19 22.75
N GLU A 320 -20.54 0.25 22.57
CA GLU A 320 -20.12 -0.23 21.25
C GLU A 320 -21.24 -0.99 20.53
N GLU A 321 -22.00 -1.85 21.22
CA GLU A 321 -23.19 -2.51 20.66
C GLU A 321 -24.24 -1.49 20.21
N LYS A 322 -24.49 -0.47 21.03
CA LYS A 322 -25.36 0.64 20.65
C LYS A 322 -24.81 1.42 19.47
N ALA A 323 -23.50 1.71 19.43
CA ALA A 323 -22.86 2.35 18.29
C ALA A 323 -22.95 1.49 17.03
N MET A 324 -22.88 0.17 17.15
CA MET A 324 -23.11 -0.78 16.04
C MET A 324 -24.55 -0.75 15.58
N LEU A 325 -25.52 -0.81 16.49
CA LEU A 325 -26.94 -0.72 16.16
C LEU A 325 -27.30 0.65 15.58
N GLU A 326 -26.70 1.72 16.07
CA GLU A 326 -26.79 3.05 15.50
C GLU A 326 -26.10 3.13 14.15
N ALA A 327 -24.94 2.54 13.91
CA ALA A 327 -24.34 2.47 12.58
C ALA A 327 -25.19 1.62 11.63
N ARG A 328 -25.84 0.56 12.13
CA ARG A 328 -26.80 -0.29 11.40
C ARG A 328 -28.12 0.43 11.11
N SER A 329 -28.54 1.40 11.93
CA SER A 329 -29.81 2.14 11.77
C SER A 329 -29.65 3.54 11.15
N LYS A 330 -28.53 4.23 11.40
CA LYS A 330 -27.99 5.38 10.65
C LYS A 330 -27.39 4.96 9.31
N SER A 331 -27.23 3.68 9.05
CA SER A 331 -27.46 3.13 7.72
C SER A 331 -28.99 3.04 7.60
N THR A 332 -29.70 4.08 7.17
CA THR A 332 -29.91 4.45 5.74
C THR A 332 -29.62 3.35 4.71
N SER A 333 -29.68 2.06 5.10
CA SER A 333 -29.34 0.86 4.33
C SER A 333 -29.99 0.89 2.96
N VAL A 334 -31.24 1.32 2.90
CA VAL A 334 -32.01 1.29 1.67
C VAL A 334 -31.65 2.47 0.76
N LYS A 335 -31.69 3.73 1.23
CA LYS A 335 -31.34 4.93 0.43
C LYS A 335 -29.86 5.00 0.02
N GLN A 336 -28.94 4.52 0.86
CA GLN A 336 -27.52 4.45 0.54
C GLN A 336 -27.16 3.27 -0.37
N LYS A 337 -27.78 2.09 -0.20
CA LYS A 337 -27.65 1.00 -1.18
C LYS A 337 -28.28 1.39 -2.52
N PHE A 338 -29.39 2.14 -2.48
CA PHE A 338 -30.05 2.69 -3.67
C PHE A 338 -29.15 3.71 -4.37
N ALA A 339 -28.60 4.69 -3.66
CA ALA A 339 -27.64 5.65 -4.21
C ALA A 339 -26.38 4.95 -4.77
N ALA A 340 -25.85 3.94 -4.07
CA ALA A 340 -24.74 3.14 -4.57
C ALA A 340 -25.13 2.30 -5.81
N GLY A 341 -26.37 1.80 -5.87
CA GLY A 341 -26.92 1.11 -7.02
C GLY A 341 -27.13 2.01 -8.23
N VAL A 342 -27.55 3.25 -8.00
CA VAL A 342 -27.66 4.33 -8.98
C VAL A 342 -26.28 4.69 -9.56
N GLU A 343 -25.29 4.93 -8.71
CA GLU A 343 -23.91 5.21 -9.14
C GLU A 343 -23.28 4.03 -9.90
N PHE A 344 -23.57 2.81 -9.46
CA PHE A 344 -23.09 1.61 -10.16
C PHE A 344 -23.80 1.42 -11.51
N ALA A 345 -25.11 1.68 -11.60
CA ALA A 345 -25.87 1.69 -12.85
C ALA A 345 -25.33 2.72 -13.85
N ILE A 346 -25.00 3.94 -13.39
CA ILE A 346 -24.32 4.96 -14.20
C ILE A 346 -22.96 4.43 -14.68
N THR A 347 -22.19 3.77 -13.81
CA THR A 347 -20.87 3.22 -14.14
C THR A 347 -20.95 2.05 -15.14
N ILE A 348 -21.95 1.17 -15.00
CA ILE A 348 -22.23 0.07 -15.94
C ILE A 348 -22.56 0.64 -17.32
N LYS A 349 -23.42 1.68 -17.38
CA LYS A 349 -23.77 2.35 -18.63
C LYS A 349 -22.57 3.08 -19.25
N LYS A 350 -21.75 3.78 -18.45
CA LYS A 350 -20.50 4.41 -18.90
C LYS A 350 -19.52 3.40 -19.51
N LYS A 351 -19.55 2.14 -19.06
CA LYS A 351 -18.64 1.07 -19.51
C LYS A 351 -19.31 0.02 -20.39
N HIS A 352 -20.57 0.23 -20.77
CA HIS A 352 -21.36 -0.62 -21.65
C HIS A 352 -21.39 -2.12 -21.28
N PHE A 353 -21.38 -2.43 -19.98
CA PHE A 353 -21.55 -3.81 -19.50
C PHE A 353 -23.04 -4.17 -19.40
N SER A 354 -23.40 -5.42 -19.68
CA SER A 354 -24.72 -5.95 -19.32
C SER A 354 -24.73 -6.38 -17.85
N PHE A 355 -25.84 -6.18 -17.14
CA PHE A 355 -26.02 -6.71 -15.77
C PHE A 355 -25.78 -8.22 -15.69
N ARG A 356 -26.00 -8.96 -16.78
CA ARG A 356 -25.79 -10.42 -16.85
C ARG A 356 -24.31 -10.84 -16.94
N ASP A 357 -23.42 -9.92 -17.27
CA ASP A 357 -21.97 -10.19 -17.40
C ASP A 357 -21.20 -9.89 -16.09
N ILE A 358 -21.90 -9.45 -15.04
CA ILE A 358 -21.32 -9.08 -13.76
C ILE A 358 -21.10 -10.34 -12.92
N ALA A 359 -19.83 -10.68 -12.68
CA ALA A 359 -19.45 -11.81 -11.84
C ALA A 359 -19.97 -11.66 -10.38
N GLU A 360 -20.29 -12.78 -9.76
CA GLU A 360 -20.68 -12.87 -8.35
C GLU A 360 -19.61 -12.21 -7.44
N GLY A 361 -20.02 -11.29 -6.58
CA GLY A 361 -19.13 -10.60 -5.63
C GLY A 361 -18.65 -9.19 -6.01
N VAL A 362 -18.94 -8.68 -7.21
CA VAL A 362 -18.65 -7.29 -7.61
C VAL A 362 -19.30 -6.27 -6.65
N LEU A 363 -20.45 -6.60 -6.10
CA LEU A 363 -21.21 -5.73 -5.20
C LEU A 363 -20.64 -5.71 -3.77
N ALA A 364 -20.17 -6.86 -3.26
CA ALA A 364 -19.39 -6.90 -2.03
C ALA A 364 -18.10 -6.07 -2.16
N ILE A 365 -17.48 -6.07 -3.35
CA ILE A 365 -16.31 -5.25 -3.66
C ILE A 365 -16.65 -3.75 -3.67
N ASN A 366 -17.80 -3.36 -4.24
CA ASN A 366 -18.23 -1.96 -4.27
C ASN A 366 -18.55 -1.42 -2.88
N GLU A 367 -19.28 -2.17 -2.04
CA GLU A 367 -19.54 -1.75 -0.66
C GLU A 367 -18.24 -1.64 0.15
N LEU A 368 -17.31 -2.58 -0.05
CA LEU A 368 -15.98 -2.51 0.54
C LEU A 368 -15.21 -1.26 0.09
N ASN A 369 -15.34 -0.84 -1.17
CA ASN A 369 -14.74 0.40 -1.68
C ASN A 369 -15.39 1.66 -1.09
N ARG A 370 -16.71 1.64 -0.86
CA ARG A 370 -17.41 2.75 -0.20
C ARG A 370 -16.95 2.92 1.25
N LEU A 371 -16.91 1.82 2.02
CA LEU A 371 -16.40 1.82 3.40
C LEU A 371 -14.95 2.33 3.47
N ARG A 372 -14.13 1.95 2.49
CA ARG A 372 -12.77 2.49 2.35
C ARG A 372 -12.77 3.99 2.13
N GLN A 373 -13.56 4.49 1.20
CA GLN A 373 -13.57 5.91 0.89
C GLN A 373 -14.03 6.75 2.09
N MET A 374 -15.03 6.28 2.84
CA MET A 374 -15.46 6.91 4.09
C MET A 374 -14.33 6.97 5.11
N GLU A 375 -13.61 5.85 5.28
CA GLU A 375 -12.49 5.75 6.20
C GLU A 375 -11.30 6.63 5.78
N LEU A 376 -11.00 6.71 4.48
CA LEU A 376 -10.01 7.62 3.92
C LEU A 376 -10.40 9.08 4.17
N ASN A 377 -11.67 9.43 4.02
CA ASN A 377 -12.13 10.79 4.25
C ASN A 377 -12.11 11.19 5.74
N GLN A 378 -12.31 10.23 6.65
CA GLN A 378 -12.04 10.46 8.07
C GLN A 378 -10.55 10.69 8.35
N GLU A 379 -9.65 10.03 7.62
CA GLU A 379 -8.20 10.24 7.75
C GLU A 379 -7.71 11.56 7.16
N LEU A 380 -8.34 12.02 6.06
CA LEU A 380 -8.03 13.31 5.41
C LEU A 380 -8.66 14.50 6.14
N ALA A 381 -9.58 14.26 7.08
CA ALA A 381 -10.18 15.32 7.86
C ALA A 381 -9.10 16.08 8.66
N PRO A 382 -9.29 17.41 8.88
CA PRO A 382 -8.38 18.18 9.70
C PRO A 382 -8.18 17.51 11.08
N PRO A 383 -6.96 17.54 11.64
CA PRO A 383 -6.69 16.90 12.92
C PRO A 383 -7.67 17.42 13.97
N THR A 384 -8.44 16.50 14.54
CA THR A 384 -9.36 16.82 15.64
C THR A 384 -8.57 17.31 16.85
N ALA A 385 -9.16 18.21 17.64
CA ALA A 385 -8.57 18.63 18.90
C ALA A 385 -8.24 17.40 19.76
N LYS A 386 -7.07 17.41 20.41
CA LYS A 386 -6.65 16.33 21.30
C LYS A 386 -7.71 16.12 22.37
N SER A 387 -8.03 14.85 22.64
CA SER A 387 -9.05 14.57 23.65
C SER A 387 -8.58 14.97 25.05
N GLU A 388 -9.45 15.64 25.79
CA GLU A 388 -9.23 15.95 27.20
C GLU A 388 -9.46 14.71 28.09
N GLY A 389 -8.83 14.67 29.27
CA GLY A 389 -8.96 13.60 30.27
C GLY A 389 -7.72 12.71 30.41
N ASP A 390 -7.79 11.70 31.28
CA ASP A 390 -6.71 10.72 31.47
C ASP A 390 -6.65 9.78 30.24
N PRO A 391 -5.52 9.72 29.51
CA PRO A 391 -5.38 8.80 28.39
C PRO A 391 -5.65 7.33 28.75
N LYS A 392 -5.45 6.92 30.02
CA LYS A 392 -5.68 5.55 30.47
C LYS A 392 -7.14 5.12 30.42
N ASP A 393 -8.09 6.06 30.41
CA ASP A 393 -9.51 5.73 30.24
C ASP A 393 -9.78 5.03 28.90
N TYR A 394 -8.89 5.22 27.92
CA TYR A 394 -8.94 4.53 26.64
C TYR A 394 -8.84 3.00 26.76
N LEU A 395 -8.13 2.49 27.78
CA LEU A 395 -7.92 1.05 27.98
C LEU A 395 -9.22 0.29 28.27
N LYS A 396 -10.25 0.98 28.77
CA LYS A 396 -11.57 0.41 29.08
C LYS A 396 -12.40 0.12 27.82
N LYS A 397 -12.02 0.69 26.68
CA LYS A 397 -12.77 0.55 25.42
C LYS A 397 -12.64 -0.83 24.79
N TRP A 398 -13.55 -1.09 23.87
CA TRP A 398 -13.60 -2.28 23.03
C TRP A 398 -13.58 -1.85 21.56
N HIS A 399 -12.85 -2.57 20.72
CA HIS A 399 -12.82 -2.34 19.28
C HIS A 399 -13.36 -3.52 18.52
N ARG A 400 -14.15 -3.24 17.48
CA ARG A 400 -14.60 -4.26 16.53
C ARG A 400 -13.42 -4.87 15.79
N VAL A 401 -13.55 -6.12 15.35
CA VAL A 401 -12.53 -6.81 14.54
C VAL A 401 -13.18 -7.56 13.39
N ILE A 402 -12.46 -7.70 12.28
CA ILE A 402 -12.95 -8.41 11.08
C ILE A 402 -12.58 -9.89 11.19
N LEU A 403 -13.56 -10.79 10.99
CA LEU A 403 -13.36 -12.25 11.09
C LEU A 403 -13.40 -12.95 9.73
N LYS A 404 -14.41 -12.65 8.91
CA LYS A 404 -14.64 -13.29 7.62
C LYS A 404 -14.67 -12.26 6.50
N ASP A 405 -15.83 -11.74 6.17
CA ASP A 405 -16.00 -10.73 5.14
C ASP A 405 -16.18 -9.36 5.80
N ALA A 406 -15.58 -8.34 5.20
CA ALA A 406 -15.65 -6.97 5.71
C ALA A 406 -17.08 -6.42 5.78
N SER A 407 -18.03 -7.01 5.04
CA SER A 407 -19.45 -6.65 5.07
C SER A 407 -20.26 -7.39 6.14
N GLU A 408 -19.72 -8.46 6.75
CA GLU A 408 -20.45 -9.28 7.72
C GLU A 408 -20.28 -8.72 9.14
N ALA A 409 -21.27 -7.96 9.61
CA ALA A 409 -21.29 -7.43 10.97
C ALA A 409 -21.71 -8.52 11.98
N ILE A 410 -20.73 -9.17 12.60
CA ILE A 410 -20.95 -10.25 13.59
C ILE A 410 -21.08 -9.66 15.00
N ASP A 411 -22.18 -9.97 15.69
CA ASP A 411 -22.39 -9.54 17.07
C ASP A 411 -21.31 -10.14 18.01
N GLY A 412 -20.77 -9.30 18.89
CA GLY A 412 -19.69 -9.71 19.81
C GLY A 412 -18.30 -9.85 19.18
N ALA A 413 -18.15 -9.57 17.88
CA ALA A 413 -16.87 -9.53 17.18
C ALA A 413 -16.06 -8.27 17.53
N MET A 414 -15.67 -8.17 18.79
CA MET A 414 -14.91 -7.05 19.36
C MET A 414 -13.84 -7.57 20.31
N MET A 415 -12.72 -6.86 20.45
CA MET A 415 -11.61 -7.18 21.36
C MET A 415 -11.36 -6.01 22.32
N PRO A 416 -10.94 -6.27 23.57
CA PRO A 416 -10.69 -5.20 24.53
C PRO A 416 -9.40 -4.46 24.19
N VAL A 417 -9.40 -3.12 24.28
CA VAL A 417 -8.19 -2.30 24.07
C VAL A 417 -7.09 -2.68 25.05
N ALA A 418 -7.45 -2.95 26.30
CA ALA A 418 -6.52 -3.40 27.33
C ALA A 418 -5.72 -4.65 26.91
N TYR A 419 -6.29 -5.60 26.17
CA TYR A 419 -5.56 -6.79 25.72
C TYR A 419 -4.35 -6.42 24.85
N TRP A 420 -4.52 -5.46 23.94
CA TRP A 420 -3.44 -5.00 23.08
C TRP A 420 -2.31 -4.31 23.88
N TYR A 421 -2.69 -3.41 24.80
CA TYR A 421 -1.74 -2.60 25.60
C TYR A 421 -1.05 -3.36 26.73
N GLU A 422 -1.78 -4.24 27.42
CA GLU A 422 -1.36 -4.82 28.70
C GLU A 422 -0.89 -6.28 28.56
N ASP A 423 -1.29 -6.95 27.47
CA ASP A 423 -1.01 -8.37 27.26
C ASP A 423 -0.18 -8.65 26.00
N PHE A 424 -0.68 -8.33 24.81
CA PHE A 424 -0.03 -8.70 23.54
C PHE A 424 1.26 -7.92 23.27
N MET A 425 1.20 -6.57 23.27
CA MET A 425 2.37 -5.75 22.93
C MET A 425 3.51 -5.85 23.95
N PRO A 426 3.27 -5.92 25.28
CA PRO A 426 4.34 -6.16 26.25
C PRO A 426 5.04 -7.51 26.02
N LYS A 427 4.29 -8.58 25.74
CA LYS A 427 4.90 -9.88 25.39
C LYS A 427 5.70 -9.79 24.09
N LEU A 428 5.19 -9.07 23.10
CA LEU A 428 5.90 -8.85 21.84
C LEU A 428 7.23 -8.11 22.06
N LEU A 429 7.23 -7.03 22.85
CA LEU A 429 8.46 -6.32 23.21
C LEU A 429 9.44 -7.22 23.95
N ALA A 430 8.99 -7.99 24.93
CA ALA A 430 9.83 -8.89 25.70
C ALA A 430 10.48 -9.96 24.79
N ALA A 431 9.68 -10.57 23.90
CA ALA A 431 10.14 -11.60 22.99
C ALA A 431 11.21 -11.13 21.99
N PHE A 432 11.12 -9.88 21.51
CA PHE A 432 12.08 -9.31 20.56
C PHE A 432 13.18 -8.47 21.21
N ASN A 433 13.23 -8.37 22.54
CA ASN A 433 14.38 -7.82 23.27
C ASN A 433 15.30 -8.90 23.86
N VAL A 434 15.09 -10.16 23.49
CA VAL A 434 15.93 -11.29 23.90
C VAL A 434 16.41 -12.08 22.70
N SER A 435 17.64 -12.58 22.78
CA SER A 435 18.25 -13.46 21.79
C SER A 435 19.13 -14.54 22.42
N THR A 436 19.60 -14.30 23.64
CA THR A 436 20.41 -15.20 24.46
C THR A 436 19.81 -15.37 25.87
N ALA A 437 20.21 -16.41 26.59
CA ALA A 437 19.80 -16.63 27.98
C ALA A 437 20.16 -15.44 28.90
N ALA A 438 21.25 -14.73 28.63
CA ALA A 438 21.69 -13.55 29.38
C ALA A 438 20.75 -12.33 29.17
N ASP A 439 20.14 -12.23 28.00
CA ASP A 439 19.19 -11.15 27.69
C ASP A 439 17.92 -11.26 28.53
N ILE A 440 17.52 -12.47 28.93
CA ILE A 440 16.26 -12.70 29.64
C ILE A 440 16.25 -11.91 30.96
N GLN A 441 17.26 -12.09 31.81
CA GLN A 441 17.32 -11.40 33.09
C GLN A 441 17.46 -9.88 32.92
N SER A 442 18.28 -9.43 31.96
CA SER A 442 18.62 -8.00 31.80
C SER A 442 17.53 -7.18 31.09
N ASN A 443 16.71 -7.83 30.25
CA ASN A 443 15.73 -7.14 29.40
C ASN A 443 14.28 -7.51 29.71
N THR A 444 13.97 -8.47 30.58
CA THR A 444 12.57 -8.84 30.90
C THR A 444 12.19 -8.68 32.37
N VAL A 445 13.16 -8.53 33.27
CA VAL A 445 12.91 -8.31 34.69
C VAL A 445 13.07 -6.81 35.00
N PRO A 446 12.06 -6.13 35.57
CA PRO A 446 12.15 -4.72 35.88
C PRO A 446 13.06 -4.51 37.10
N ASP A 447 14.23 -3.90 36.87
CA ASP A 447 15.12 -3.36 37.91
C ASP A 447 15.05 -1.83 37.85
N GLU A 448 14.36 -1.22 38.82
CA GLU A 448 14.14 0.22 38.84
C GLU A 448 15.43 1.03 38.92
N ALA A 449 16.45 0.56 39.65
CA ALA A 449 17.72 1.27 39.76
C ALA A 449 18.45 1.28 38.40
N ALA A 450 18.53 0.12 37.75
CA ALA A 450 19.14 -0.01 36.43
C ALA A 450 18.37 0.78 35.35
N LEU A 451 17.03 0.81 35.42
CA LEU A 451 16.19 1.57 34.49
C LEU A 451 16.36 3.08 34.66
N ASN A 452 16.41 3.58 35.89
CA ASN A 452 16.67 4.99 36.16
C ASN A 452 18.09 5.40 35.72
N GLN A 453 19.10 4.53 35.97
CA GLN A 453 20.47 4.78 35.50
C GLN A 453 20.56 4.86 33.97
N TRP A 454 19.89 3.93 33.27
CA TRP A 454 19.78 3.97 31.80
C TRP A 454 19.17 5.29 31.34
N TYR A 455 18.03 5.70 31.93
CA TYR A 455 17.35 6.94 31.56
C TYR A 455 18.23 8.17 31.76
N GLU A 456 18.89 8.32 32.91
CA GLU A 456 19.77 9.48 33.16
C GLU A 456 20.97 9.50 32.21
N THR A 457 21.53 8.33 31.89
CA THR A 457 22.64 8.21 30.94
C THR A 457 22.21 8.61 29.53
N THR A 458 21.10 8.06 29.04
CA THR A 458 20.56 8.35 27.70
C THR A 458 20.12 9.81 27.58
N LYS A 459 19.53 10.38 28.64
CA LYS A 459 19.17 11.81 28.71
C LYS A 459 20.40 12.72 28.70
N ALA A 460 21.44 12.40 29.47
CA ALA A 460 22.68 13.18 29.51
C ALA A 460 23.42 13.19 28.16
N LEU A 461 23.26 12.14 27.35
CA LEU A 461 23.77 12.06 25.98
C LEU A 461 22.94 12.87 24.96
N GLY A 462 21.81 13.47 25.38
CA GLY A 462 20.91 14.23 24.50
C GLY A 462 20.12 13.37 23.53
N GLU A 463 20.06 12.04 23.73
CA GLU A 463 19.40 11.14 22.78
C GLU A 463 17.87 11.37 22.70
N PHE A 464 17.27 11.91 23.77
CA PHE A 464 15.84 12.21 23.83
C PHE A 464 15.44 13.55 23.21
N ASP A 465 16.39 14.45 22.93
CA ASP A 465 16.12 15.85 22.59
C ASP A 465 15.28 16.03 21.31
N ARG A 466 15.30 15.04 20.40
CA ARG A 466 14.55 15.09 19.14
C ARG A 466 13.33 14.17 19.09
N TYR A 467 13.51 12.89 19.42
CA TYR A 467 12.51 11.82 19.22
C TYR A 467 12.17 11.03 20.48
N GLY A 468 12.49 11.58 21.65
CA GLY A 468 12.15 11.01 22.95
C GLY A 468 11.70 12.07 23.95
N ALA A 469 11.20 13.22 23.50
CA ALA A 469 10.77 14.30 24.40
C ALA A 469 9.66 13.84 25.34
N ASP A 470 8.72 13.03 24.83
CA ASP A 470 7.66 12.38 25.61
C ASP A 470 8.22 11.41 26.67
N VAL A 471 9.27 10.67 26.33
CA VAL A 471 10.03 9.83 27.27
C VAL A 471 10.75 10.68 28.31
N ALA A 472 11.47 11.73 27.89
CA ALA A 472 12.20 12.63 28.78
C ALA A 472 11.29 13.27 29.83
N GLU A 473 10.06 13.63 29.44
CA GLU A 473 9.10 14.27 30.33
C GLU A 473 8.40 13.29 31.28
N ASN A 474 8.02 12.10 30.80
CA ASN A 474 7.08 11.23 31.53
C ASN A 474 7.69 9.93 32.09
N PHE A 475 8.87 9.51 31.65
CA PHE A 475 9.52 8.30 32.17
C PHE A 475 9.67 8.27 33.70
N PRO A 476 9.99 9.38 34.42
CA PRO A 476 10.07 9.36 35.87
C PRO A 476 8.74 9.06 36.58
N LYS A 477 7.60 9.27 35.91
CA LYS A 477 6.25 9.05 36.45
C LYS A 477 5.75 7.62 36.22
N CYS A 478 6.47 6.83 35.42
CA CYS A 478 6.09 5.46 35.05
C CYS A 478 6.41 4.45 36.16
N THR A 479 5.61 3.37 36.23
CA THR A 479 5.92 2.20 37.07
C THR A 479 7.16 1.45 36.55
N PRO A 480 7.83 0.61 37.37
CA PRO A 480 8.98 -0.18 36.91
C PRO A 480 8.71 -1.03 35.66
N LYS A 481 7.50 -1.62 35.55
CA LYS A 481 7.07 -2.37 34.36
C LYS A 481 7.00 -1.46 33.12
N GLN A 482 6.36 -0.31 33.22
CA GLN A 482 6.24 0.65 32.12
C GLN A 482 7.61 1.23 31.72
N LYS A 483 8.50 1.50 32.69
CA LYS A 483 9.88 1.92 32.43
C LYS A 483 10.63 0.86 31.60
N LEU A 484 10.47 -0.42 31.92
CA LEU A 484 11.05 -1.52 31.15
C LEU A 484 10.51 -1.55 29.72
N GLU A 485 9.20 -1.45 29.54
CA GLU A 485 8.56 -1.42 28.22
C GLU A 485 9.03 -0.23 27.37
N ILE A 486 9.20 0.96 27.98
CA ILE A 486 9.75 2.14 27.30
C ILE A 486 11.21 1.91 26.88
N LYS A 487 12.05 1.31 27.74
CA LYS A 487 13.44 0.97 27.40
C LYS A 487 13.52 -0.05 26.25
N GLN A 488 12.68 -1.08 26.29
CA GLN A 488 12.56 -2.09 25.23
C GLN A 488 12.09 -1.47 23.90
N ALA A 489 11.09 -0.58 23.95
CA ALA A 489 10.62 0.17 22.82
C ALA A 489 11.72 1.08 22.25
N TRP A 490 12.48 1.79 23.10
CA TRP A 490 13.61 2.60 22.67
C TRP A 490 14.66 1.77 21.94
N ARG A 491 15.09 0.64 22.52
CA ARG A 491 16.09 -0.25 21.92
C ARG A 491 15.71 -0.67 20.49
N LEU A 492 14.47 -1.07 20.26
CA LEU A 492 13.96 -1.49 18.95
C LEU A 492 13.64 -0.33 17.99
N THR A 493 13.69 0.91 18.45
CA THR A 493 13.28 2.11 17.67
C THR A 493 14.44 3.04 17.33
N HIS A 494 15.43 3.15 18.23
CA HIS A 494 16.42 4.22 18.20
C HIS A 494 17.29 4.26 16.93
N HIS A 495 17.67 3.11 16.36
CA HIS A 495 18.46 3.06 15.13
C HIS A 495 17.74 3.70 13.95
N TYR A 496 16.42 3.55 13.86
CA TYR A 496 15.67 4.21 12.81
C TYR A 496 15.45 5.69 13.10
N LEU A 497 15.10 6.05 14.34
CA LEU A 497 14.89 7.46 14.70
C LEU A 497 16.12 8.31 14.40
N ASN A 498 17.31 7.72 14.53
CA ASN A 498 18.57 8.38 14.23
C ASN A 498 19.13 8.06 12.83
N GLY A 499 18.49 7.15 12.10
CA GLY A 499 18.90 6.64 10.79
C GLY A 499 18.66 7.60 9.63
N VAL A 500 19.24 7.31 8.46
CA VAL A 500 19.08 8.16 7.25
C VAL A 500 17.62 8.26 6.84
N GLN A 501 16.87 7.15 6.90
CA GLN A 501 15.49 7.09 6.41
C GLN A 501 14.62 8.12 7.14
N LYS A 502 14.71 8.15 8.48
CA LYS A 502 13.99 9.16 9.27
C LYS A 502 14.50 10.57 8.99
N ARG A 503 15.80 10.76 8.71
CA ARG A 503 16.35 12.06 8.31
C ARG A 503 15.84 12.55 6.95
N ARG A 504 15.53 11.66 6.01
CA ARG A 504 14.86 12.01 4.74
C ARG A 504 13.44 12.52 5.00
N GLU A 505 12.66 11.78 5.78
CA GLU A 505 11.29 12.18 6.16
C GLU A 505 11.23 13.55 6.87
N ARG A 506 12.26 13.91 7.66
CA ARG A 506 12.35 15.22 8.34
C ARG A 506 12.27 16.38 7.35
N GLN A 507 13.03 16.28 6.26
CA GLN A 507 13.13 17.35 5.26
C GLN A 507 11.91 17.40 4.34
N GLU A 508 11.34 16.24 3.99
CA GLU A 508 10.15 16.12 3.15
C GLU A 508 8.89 16.66 3.84
N PHE A 509 8.72 16.37 5.13
CA PHE A 509 7.48 16.69 5.86
C PHE A 509 7.63 17.80 6.93
N GLY A 510 8.81 18.41 7.07
CA GLY A 510 9.08 19.45 8.05
C GLY A 510 8.94 19.01 9.52
N ARG A 511 9.07 17.70 9.80
CA ARG A 511 8.89 17.11 11.14
C ARG A 511 10.23 17.00 11.86
N GLU A 512 10.71 18.12 12.41
CA GLU A 512 12.00 18.17 13.13
C GLU A 512 11.98 17.48 14.52
N SER A 513 10.81 17.22 15.09
CA SER A 513 10.65 16.59 16.41
C SER A 513 9.51 15.55 16.43
N GLY A 514 9.54 14.63 17.40
CA GLY A 514 8.50 13.62 17.60
C GLY A 514 8.61 12.90 18.94
N GLY A 515 7.61 12.09 19.26
CA GLY A 515 7.61 11.23 20.46
C GLY A 515 7.95 9.79 20.12
N LEU A 516 8.56 9.03 21.05
CA LEU A 516 8.74 7.58 20.88
C LEU A 516 7.38 6.89 20.69
N SER A 517 6.37 7.36 21.44
CA SER A 517 4.99 6.89 21.35
C SER A 517 4.38 7.03 19.95
N GLN A 518 4.89 7.89 19.08
CA GLN A 518 4.40 7.96 17.71
C GLN A 518 4.80 6.70 16.91
N TYR A 519 5.94 6.08 17.21
CA TYR A 519 6.47 4.91 16.50
C TYR A 519 6.17 3.58 17.21
N VAL A 520 5.92 3.67 18.52
CA VAL A 520 5.49 2.56 19.36
C VAL A 520 4.22 3.02 20.07
N ALA A 521 3.11 2.99 19.31
CA ALA A 521 1.84 3.61 19.68
C ALA A 521 1.30 3.21 21.05
N PHE A 522 1.47 1.95 21.44
CA PHE A 522 0.87 1.41 22.67
C PHE A 522 1.53 1.90 23.97
N ILE A 523 2.62 2.65 23.94
CA ILE A 523 3.17 3.27 25.15
C ILE A 523 2.70 4.71 25.35
N ASP A 524 1.85 5.24 24.44
CA ASP A 524 1.37 6.63 24.48
C ASP A 524 0.64 6.96 25.79
N VAL A 525 -0.25 6.08 26.25
CA VAL A 525 -1.00 6.27 27.50
C VAL A 525 -0.10 6.32 28.73
N TYR A 526 1.06 5.66 28.70
CA TYR A 526 2.05 5.71 29.78
C TYR A 526 2.85 7.03 29.76
N LEU A 527 2.99 7.61 28.58
CA LEU A 527 3.67 8.89 28.35
C LEU A 527 2.71 10.09 28.39
N GLY A 528 1.49 9.90 28.90
CA GLY A 528 0.50 10.98 29.06
C GLY A 528 -0.06 11.51 27.75
N ARG A 529 -0.02 10.71 26.68
CA ARG A 529 -0.48 11.07 25.34
C ARG A 529 -1.72 10.27 24.96
N SER A 530 -2.58 10.89 24.15
CA SER A 530 -3.82 10.34 23.64
C SER A 530 -3.78 10.06 22.14
N ASP A 531 -2.59 10.00 21.53
CA ASP A 531 -2.44 9.96 20.07
C ASP A 531 -3.18 8.77 19.46
N VAL A 532 -3.14 7.60 20.09
CA VAL A 532 -3.85 6.41 19.63
C VAL A 532 -5.36 6.55 19.78
N LYS A 533 -5.82 7.11 20.90
CA LYS A 533 -7.24 7.39 21.15
C LYS A 533 -7.78 8.37 20.12
N ASP A 534 -7.09 9.49 19.92
CA ASP A 534 -7.48 10.58 19.03
C ASP A 534 -7.48 10.13 17.57
N ALA A 535 -6.55 9.25 17.20
CA ALA A 535 -6.50 8.66 15.87
C ALA A 535 -7.35 7.38 15.72
N GLY A 536 -8.06 6.91 16.75
CA GLY A 536 -8.81 5.64 16.68
C GLY A 536 -7.95 4.43 16.29
N MET A 537 -6.74 4.33 16.85
CA MET A 537 -5.69 3.36 16.49
C MET A 537 -5.10 3.50 15.08
N ARG A 538 -5.34 4.61 14.37
CA ARG A 538 -4.84 4.83 12.98
C ARG A 538 -3.36 5.22 12.90
N VAL A 539 -2.69 5.31 14.05
CA VAL A 539 -1.26 5.64 14.14
C VAL A 539 -0.44 4.46 13.67
N SER A 540 -0.15 4.41 12.37
CA SER A 540 0.88 3.55 11.80
C SER A 540 1.78 4.44 10.95
N PHE A 541 3.10 4.44 11.23
CA PHE A 541 4.09 5.10 10.37
C PHE A 541 4.61 4.09 9.36
N PRO A 542 4.08 4.06 8.11
CA PRO A 542 4.41 3.03 7.13
C PRO A 542 5.88 3.07 6.68
N TYR A 543 6.50 4.25 6.65
CA TYR A 543 7.88 4.45 6.18
C TYR A 543 8.94 3.69 6.99
N TYR A 544 8.64 3.44 8.27
CA TYR A 544 9.56 2.77 9.18
C TYR A 544 9.64 1.24 8.95
N ILE A 545 8.63 0.63 8.32
CA ILE A 545 8.52 -0.82 8.28
C ILE A 545 9.38 -1.43 7.16
N GLY A 546 9.53 -0.75 6.02
CA GLY A 546 10.10 -1.31 4.80
C GLY A 546 11.54 -1.87 4.94
N PRO A 547 12.55 -1.03 5.24
CA PRO A 547 13.95 -1.46 5.20
C PRO A 547 14.29 -2.57 6.20
N ALA A 548 13.80 -2.47 7.44
CA ALA A 548 14.07 -3.47 8.46
C ALA A 548 13.47 -4.84 8.12
N VAL A 549 12.26 -4.85 7.54
CA VAL A 549 11.60 -6.09 7.11
C VAL A 549 12.29 -6.70 5.89
N TRP A 550 12.70 -5.90 4.91
CA TRP A 550 13.47 -6.41 3.77
C TRP A 550 14.82 -6.97 4.19
N ARG A 551 15.54 -6.29 5.09
CA ARG A 551 16.79 -6.82 5.66
C ARG A 551 16.55 -8.16 6.36
N PHE A 552 15.48 -8.29 7.14
CA PHE A 552 15.09 -9.57 7.75
C PHE A 552 14.88 -10.67 6.70
N PHE A 553 14.16 -10.38 5.61
CA PHE A 553 13.90 -11.36 4.55
C PHE A 553 15.15 -11.79 3.79
N HIS A 554 16.00 -10.85 3.37
CA HIS A 554 17.25 -11.20 2.70
C HIS A 554 18.17 -12.00 3.62
N THR A 555 18.28 -11.60 4.89
CA THR A 555 19.08 -12.33 5.89
C THR A 555 18.52 -13.72 6.17
N THR A 556 17.19 -13.89 6.15
CA THR A 556 16.52 -15.20 6.27
C THR A 556 17.00 -16.13 5.17
N ALA A 557 17.06 -15.68 3.91
CA ALA A 557 17.57 -16.50 2.82
C ALA A 557 19.05 -16.88 3.01
N GLU A 558 19.89 -15.92 3.43
CA GLU A 558 21.30 -16.19 3.70
C GLU A 558 21.49 -17.23 4.82
N ILE A 559 20.70 -17.15 5.90
CA ILE A 559 20.72 -18.15 6.98
C ILE A 559 20.29 -19.53 6.46
N VAL A 560 19.25 -19.60 5.61
CA VAL A 560 18.80 -20.88 5.04
C VAL A 560 19.90 -21.50 4.18
N CYS A 561 20.64 -20.71 3.38
CA CYS A 561 21.77 -21.19 2.59
C CYS A 561 22.87 -21.88 3.43
N THR A 562 22.99 -21.58 4.73
CA THR A 562 23.99 -22.22 5.60
C THR A 562 23.50 -23.49 6.31
N LYS A 563 22.24 -23.91 6.10
CA LYS A 563 21.65 -25.09 6.77
C LYS A 563 21.84 -26.37 5.95
N THR A 564 21.63 -27.54 6.58
CA THR A 564 21.63 -28.83 5.86
C THR A 564 20.44 -28.91 4.88
N PRO A 565 20.49 -29.73 3.82
CA PRO A 565 19.39 -29.85 2.86
C PRO A 565 18.03 -30.16 3.51
N GLU A 566 18.01 -30.99 4.55
CA GLU A 566 16.79 -31.35 5.29
C GLU A 566 16.23 -30.15 6.06
N GLN A 567 17.11 -29.38 6.72
CA GLN A 567 16.74 -28.16 7.42
C GLN A 567 16.28 -27.07 6.45
N GLN A 568 16.93 -26.94 5.30
CA GLN A 568 16.50 -26.01 4.25
C GLN A 568 15.09 -26.35 3.78
N LYS A 569 14.81 -27.61 3.47
CA LYS A 569 13.47 -28.06 3.07
C LYS A 569 12.40 -27.73 4.13
N ALA A 570 12.71 -27.97 5.40
CA ALA A 570 11.80 -27.66 6.50
C ALA A 570 11.53 -26.15 6.63
N LEU A 571 12.58 -25.32 6.56
CA LEU A 571 12.46 -23.87 6.65
C LEU A 571 11.75 -23.25 5.44
N VAL A 572 12.03 -23.77 4.24
CA VAL A 572 11.36 -23.36 3.01
C VAL A 572 9.86 -23.67 3.08
N ALA A 573 9.46 -24.83 3.60
CA ALA A 573 8.05 -25.15 3.79
C ALA A 573 7.35 -24.16 4.75
N VAL A 574 7.97 -23.86 5.90
CA VAL A 574 7.45 -22.85 6.85
C VAL A 574 7.38 -21.46 6.20
N PHE A 575 8.38 -21.11 5.39
CA PHE A 575 8.40 -19.86 4.63
C PHE A 575 7.26 -19.78 3.60
N GLN A 576 7.01 -20.85 2.84
CA GLN A 576 5.94 -20.91 1.85
C GLN A 576 4.56 -20.70 2.49
N ASP A 577 4.34 -21.23 3.68
CA ASP A 577 3.10 -20.97 4.44
C ASP A 577 3.06 -19.54 4.99
N PHE A 578 4.18 -19.05 5.52
CA PHE A 578 4.30 -17.70 6.04
C PHE A 578 4.03 -16.63 4.97
N ILE A 579 4.60 -16.77 3.76
CA ILE A 579 4.48 -15.77 2.70
C ILE A 579 3.06 -15.70 2.11
N LYS A 580 2.28 -16.79 2.20
CA LYS A 580 0.84 -16.77 1.89
C LYS A 580 0.08 -15.87 2.86
N MET A 581 0.38 -15.96 4.15
CA MET A 581 -0.20 -15.06 5.16
C MET A 581 0.34 -13.63 5.05
N PHE A 582 1.59 -13.45 4.62
CA PHE A 582 2.16 -12.13 4.37
C PHE A 582 1.35 -11.32 3.35
N ALA A 583 0.80 -11.97 2.31
CA ALA A 583 -0.06 -11.34 1.31
C ALA A 583 -1.29 -10.63 1.94
N THR A 584 -1.85 -11.22 3.00
CA THR A 584 -3.00 -10.69 3.72
C THR A 584 -2.59 -9.76 4.87
N MET A 585 -1.47 -10.02 5.53
CA MET A 585 -1.10 -9.35 6.79
C MET A 585 0.00 -8.29 6.68
N TYR A 586 0.64 -8.10 5.52
CA TYR A 586 1.73 -7.14 5.41
C TYR A 586 1.27 -5.72 5.76
N PRO A 587 1.92 -5.03 6.71
CA PRO A 587 1.38 -3.78 7.24
C PRO A 587 1.70 -2.53 6.42
N CYS A 588 2.54 -2.60 5.37
CA CYS A 588 2.69 -1.47 4.46
C CYS A 588 1.59 -1.53 3.38
N PRO A 589 0.64 -0.57 3.34
CA PRO A 589 -0.43 -0.52 2.34
C PRO A 589 0.09 -0.55 0.91
N TYR A 590 1.05 0.35 0.61
CA TYR A 590 1.70 0.49 -0.69
C TYR A 590 2.30 -0.82 -1.15
N CYS A 591 3.25 -1.30 -0.37
CA CYS A 591 3.98 -2.49 -0.74
C CYS A 591 3.07 -3.73 -0.79
N ARG A 592 2.02 -3.81 0.03
CA ARG A 592 1.02 -4.88 -0.02
C ARG A 592 0.14 -4.80 -1.27
N HIS A 593 -0.24 -3.61 -1.72
CA HIS A 593 -0.94 -3.41 -2.98
C HIS A 593 -0.09 -3.94 -4.14
N HIS A 594 1.14 -3.45 -4.25
CA HIS A 594 2.03 -3.85 -5.34
C HIS A 594 2.39 -5.34 -5.25
N PHE A 595 2.56 -5.88 -4.04
CA PHE A 595 2.71 -7.30 -3.84
C PHE A 595 1.53 -8.10 -4.40
N ASN A 596 0.29 -7.72 -4.06
CA ASN A 596 -0.88 -8.48 -4.49
C ASN A 596 -1.20 -8.30 -5.99
N ALA A 597 -1.13 -7.06 -6.50
CA ALA A 597 -1.42 -6.77 -7.89
C ALA A 597 -0.40 -7.43 -8.83
N TYR A 598 0.88 -7.34 -8.49
CA TYR A 598 1.94 -7.71 -9.39
C TYR A 598 2.53 -9.08 -9.04
N VAL A 599 2.69 -9.44 -7.76
CA VAL A 599 3.34 -10.72 -7.37
C VAL A 599 2.34 -11.82 -7.30
N VAL A 600 1.19 -11.58 -6.69
CA VAL A 600 0.17 -12.62 -6.52
C VAL A 600 -0.57 -12.81 -7.84
N GLN A 601 -0.97 -11.72 -8.50
CA GLN A 601 -1.86 -11.78 -9.66
C GLN A 601 -1.15 -11.71 -11.03
N ASN A 602 0.17 -11.45 -11.10
CA ASN A 602 0.91 -11.28 -12.36
C ASN A 602 0.23 -10.32 -13.35
N LYS A 603 -0.33 -9.21 -12.85
CA LYS A 603 -0.95 -8.21 -13.71
C LYS A 603 0.14 -7.37 -14.35
N GLU A 604 -0.01 -7.05 -15.63
CA GLU A 604 0.77 -6.04 -16.36
C GLU A 604 2.15 -6.47 -16.90
N VAL A 605 2.21 -6.52 -18.24
CA VAL A 605 3.37 -6.87 -19.06
C VAL A 605 4.19 -5.64 -19.45
N ASP A 606 3.59 -4.46 -19.30
CA ASP A 606 4.11 -3.22 -19.87
C ASP A 606 5.18 -2.54 -18.99
N MET A 607 5.10 -2.78 -17.68
CA MET A 607 5.84 -1.99 -16.69
C MET A 607 7.00 -2.75 -16.01
N TYR A 608 6.97 -4.09 -15.99
CA TYR A 608 7.83 -4.90 -15.11
C TYR A 608 9.04 -5.54 -15.79
N PRO A 609 10.07 -5.92 -15.00
CA PRO A 609 11.13 -6.80 -15.48
C PRO A 609 10.60 -8.20 -15.84
N VAL A 610 11.09 -8.76 -16.94
CA VAL A 610 10.56 -10.02 -17.51
C VAL A 610 10.82 -11.22 -16.58
N GLU A 611 11.92 -11.18 -15.82
CA GLU A 611 12.32 -12.21 -14.85
C GLU A 611 11.31 -12.47 -13.73
N TYR A 612 10.39 -11.54 -13.54
CA TYR A 612 9.33 -11.62 -12.56
C TYR A 612 8.00 -12.04 -13.18
N LEU A 613 7.67 -11.47 -14.35
CA LEU A 613 6.49 -11.86 -15.11
C LEU A 613 6.48 -13.37 -15.40
N LEU A 614 7.67 -13.92 -15.66
CA LEU A 614 7.86 -15.34 -15.96
C LEU A 614 8.17 -16.19 -14.72
N LEU A 615 8.08 -15.65 -13.50
CA LEU A 615 8.38 -16.39 -12.27
C LEU A 615 7.45 -17.60 -12.13
N GLY A 616 8.03 -18.80 -12.32
CA GLY A 616 7.34 -20.09 -12.20
C GLY A 616 6.53 -20.50 -13.42
N ARG A 617 6.60 -19.76 -14.54
CA ARG A 617 5.73 -19.95 -15.71
C ARG A 617 5.79 -21.38 -16.28
N ASP A 618 4.64 -21.85 -16.74
CA ASP A 618 4.55 -23.01 -17.64
C ASP A 618 4.87 -22.57 -19.08
N PRO A 619 5.94 -23.10 -19.71
CA PRO A 619 6.31 -22.75 -21.09
C PRO A 619 5.24 -23.11 -22.13
N HIS A 620 4.25 -23.93 -21.77
CA HIS A 620 3.16 -24.35 -22.65
C HIS A 620 1.91 -23.46 -22.56
N LEU A 621 1.83 -22.55 -21.60
CA LEU A 621 0.72 -21.62 -21.45
C LEU A 621 1.09 -20.25 -22.01
N SER A 622 0.21 -19.68 -22.83
CA SER A 622 0.37 -18.31 -23.35
C SER A 622 -0.15 -17.23 -22.39
N LYS A 623 -0.86 -17.63 -21.33
CA LYS A 623 -1.34 -16.72 -20.27
C LYS A 623 -0.26 -16.55 -19.19
N PHE A 624 -0.06 -15.32 -18.73
CA PHE A 624 0.85 -14.98 -17.63
C PHE A 624 0.24 -15.22 -16.23
N GLU A 625 -1.02 -15.63 -16.17
CA GLU A 625 -1.73 -15.91 -14.93
C GLU A 625 -1.13 -17.13 -14.22
N MET A 626 -0.69 -16.93 -13.00
CA MET A 626 -0.04 -17.95 -12.20
C MET A 626 -0.45 -17.84 -10.74
N SER A 627 -0.84 -18.97 -10.16
CA SER A 627 -1.18 -19.04 -8.73
C SER A 627 0.06 -18.78 -7.87
N MET A 628 -0.20 -18.30 -6.65
CA MET A 628 0.86 -18.13 -5.64
C MET A 628 1.53 -19.47 -5.32
N ASP A 629 0.76 -20.56 -5.25
CA ASP A 629 1.31 -21.90 -5.00
C ASP A 629 2.28 -22.34 -6.09
N ALA A 630 1.97 -22.08 -7.35
CA ALA A 630 2.87 -22.42 -8.46
C ALA A 630 4.19 -21.63 -8.37
N LYS A 631 4.13 -20.33 -8.09
CA LYS A 631 5.33 -19.50 -7.87
C LYS A 631 6.18 -19.98 -6.71
N LEU A 632 5.55 -20.35 -5.59
CA LEU A 632 6.23 -20.81 -4.39
C LEU A 632 6.84 -22.20 -4.57
N SER A 633 6.30 -23.03 -5.46
CA SER A 633 6.87 -24.34 -5.79
C SER A 633 8.27 -24.27 -6.39
N ALA A 634 8.64 -23.14 -7.01
CA ALA A 634 10.00 -22.88 -7.51
C ALA A 634 11.01 -22.58 -6.38
N VAL A 635 10.54 -22.31 -5.17
CA VAL A 635 11.39 -22.10 -3.98
C VAL A 635 11.55 -23.44 -3.27
N VAL A 636 12.72 -24.05 -3.39
CA VAL A 636 12.99 -25.42 -2.91
C VAL A 636 14.16 -25.49 -1.92
N ASP A 637 15.00 -24.47 -1.89
CA ASP A 637 16.24 -24.40 -1.11
C ASP A 637 16.63 -22.94 -0.80
N GLY A 638 17.74 -22.74 -0.11
CA GLY A 638 18.26 -21.41 0.23
C GLY A 638 18.55 -20.52 -0.98
N PRO A 639 19.31 -20.99 -2.00
CA PRO A 639 19.58 -20.21 -3.21
C PRO A 639 18.32 -19.75 -3.97
N SER A 640 17.33 -20.64 -4.14
CA SER A 640 16.05 -20.27 -4.77
C SER A 640 15.25 -19.29 -3.90
N LEU A 641 15.30 -19.42 -2.57
CA LEU A 641 14.70 -18.45 -1.64
C LEU A 641 15.36 -17.06 -1.72
N ARG A 642 16.70 -17.01 -1.84
CA ARG A 642 17.46 -15.77 -2.04
C ARG A 642 17.00 -15.06 -3.32
N LEU A 643 16.93 -15.80 -4.43
CA LEU A 643 16.45 -15.26 -5.71
C LEU A 643 14.99 -14.78 -5.61
N PHE A 644 14.14 -15.53 -4.92
CA PHE A 644 12.74 -15.15 -4.70
C PHE A 644 12.64 -13.78 -4.01
N PHE A 645 13.33 -13.58 -2.88
CA PHE A 645 13.28 -12.29 -2.17
C PHE A 645 13.92 -11.16 -2.97
N TRP A 646 14.99 -11.42 -3.71
CA TRP A 646 15.60 -10.43 -4.59
C TRP A 646 14.65 -9.97 -5.71
N LYS A 647 14.00 -10.90 -6.41
CA LYS A 647 12.99 -10.59 -7.43
C LYS A 647 11.79 -9.87 -6.82
N LEU A 648 11.34 -10.35 -5.67
CA LEU A 648 10.20 -9.79 -4.97
C LEU A 648 10.45 -8.33 -4.56
N HIS A 649 11.58 -8.06 -3.89
CA HIS A 649 11.96 -6.72 -3.45
C HIS A 649 12.06 -5.77 -4.65
N ASN A 650 12.75 -6.19 -5.72
CA ASN A 650 12.86 -5.39 -6.94
C ASN A 650 11.51 -5.06 -7.57
N THR A 651 10.58 -6.00 -7.55
CA THR A 651 9.28 -5.80 -8.19
C THR A 651 8.43 -4.81 -7.43
N VAL A 652 8.32 -4.98 -6.10
CA VAL A 652 7.56 -4.06 -5.26
C VAL A 652 8.14 -2.64 -5.36
N SER A 653 9.46 -2.50 -5.25
CA SER A 653 10.11 -1.18 -5.33
C SER A 653 9.99 -0.55 -6.72
N SER A 654 10.12 -1.33 -7.79
CA SER A 654 9.97 -0.84 -9.17
C SER A 654 8.53 -0.45 -9.50
N SER A 655 7.56 -1.14 -8.89
CA SER A 655 6.14 -0.85 -9.03
C SER A 655 5.80 0.53 -8.47
N ILE A 656 6.21 0.78 -7.22
CA ILE A 656 6.06 2.07 -6.56
C ILE A 656 6.73 3.16 -7.41
N ALA A 657 7.99 2.94 -7.82
CA ALA A 657 8.74 3.91 -8.58
C ALA A 657 8.15 4.29 -9.96
N ARG A 658 7.12 3.61 -10.47
CA ARG A 658 6.53 3.86 -11.80
C ARG A 658 5.06 4.28 -11.75
N THR A 659 4.35 3.89 -10.71
CA THR A 659 2.90 4.14 -10.56
C THR A 659 2.62 5.37 -9.71
N GLU A 660 3.64 5.86 -9.00
CA GLU A 660 3.52 6.93 -8.03
C GLU A 660 3.96 8.27 -8.57
N GLU A 661 3.02 9.18 -8.85
CA GLU A 661 3.39 10.53 -9.31
C GLU A 661 4.23 11.29 -8.28
N TRP A 662 3.95 11.14 -6.98
CA TRP A 662 4.73 11.80 -5.92
C TRP A 662 6.20 11.34 -5.92
N TYR A 663 6.47 10.11 -6.36
CA TYR A 663 7.83 9.57 -6.47
C TYR A 663 8.69 10.36 -7.47
N HIS A 664 8.07 11.03 -8.44
CA HIS A 664 8.75 11.79 -9.49
C HIS A 664 8.66 13.31 -9.35
N LYS A 665 7.87 13.82 -8.38
CA LYS A 665 7.63 15.26 -8.20
C LYS A 665 8.79 15.99 -7.52
N ASP A 666 9.74 15.29 -6.92
CA ASP A 666 10.96 15.87 -6.36
C ASP A 666 12.10 15.82 -7.38
N GLN A 667 12.57 17.00 -7.84
CA GLN A 667 13.71 17.14 -8.76
C GLN A 667 15.04 16.67 -8.14
N LYS A 668 15.06 16.42 -6.83
CA LYS A 668 16.15 15.82 -6.06
C LYS A 668 15.68 14.54 -5.33
N ALA A 669 14.68 13.84 -5.86
CA ALA A 669 14.09 12.67 -5.20
C ALA A 669 15.13 11.61 -4.82
N PHE A 670 15.09 11.17 -3.56
CA PHE A 670 16.03 10.19 -2.98
C PHE A 670 15.47 8.77 -2.91
N TYR A 671 14.50 8.45 -3.75
CA TYR A 671 13.88 7.14 -3.74
C TYR A 671 14.72 6.15 -4.56
N THR A 672 14.95 4.97 -3.98
CA THR A 672 15.80 3.91 -4.53
C THR A 672 15.29 3.49 -5.89
N THR A 673 15.93 3.99 -6.95
CA THR A 673 15.82 3.35 -8.25
C THR A 673 16.52 2.01 -8.15
N ARG A 674 15.74 0.93 -7.99
CA ARG A 674 16.12 -0.42 -8.42
C ARG A 674 17.21 -1.10 -7.55
N TYR A 675 17.02 -2.36 -7.14
CA TYR A 675 18.06 -3.20 -6.51
C TYR A 675 19.04 -3.74 -7.57
N TRP A 676 19.53 -2.83 -8.40
CA TRP A 676 20.49 -3.08 -9.44
C TRP A 676 21.73 -2.31 -9.06
N PRO A 677 22.78 -2.97 -8.57
CA PRO A 677 24.02 -2.26 -8.40
C PRO A 677 24.49 -1.87 -9.83
N SER A 678 24.46 -0.58 -10.11
CA SER A 678 24.88 0.04 -11.36
C SER A 678 26.27 0.63 -11.22
N PHE A 679 26.94 0.91 -12.34
CA PHE A 679 28.21 1.63 -12.29
C PHE A 679 28.07 3.01 -11.64
N ASP A 680 26.97 3.72 -11.89
CA ASP A 680 26.69 5.01 -11.26
C ASP A 680 26.52 4.87 -9.73
N SER A 681 25.82 3.82 -9.28
CA SER A 681 25.66 3.53 -7.85
C SER A 681 26.96 3.16 -7.16
N GLU A 682 27.81 2.41 -7.84
CA GLU A 682 29.08 1.99 -7.31
C GLU A 682 30.07 3.16 -7.27
N LEU A 683 30.05 4.04 -8.28
CA LEU A 683 30.85 5.25 -8.33
C LEU A 683 30.41 6.24 -7.24
N ALA A 684 29.10 6.46 -7.11
CA ALA A 684 28.54 7.32 -6.06
C ALA A 684 28.89 6.77 -4.67
N ARG A 685 28.81 5.45 -4.46
CA ARG A 685 29.22 4.80 -3.21
C ARG A 685 30.71 4.99 -2.92
N ALA A 686 31.58 4.75 -3.90
CA ALA A 686 33.02 4.93 -3.75
C ALA A 686 33.35 6.38 -3.37
N LYS A 687 32.72 7.36 -4.03
CA LYS A 687 32.86 8.78 -3.70
C LYS A 687 32.41 9.09 -2.27
N ALA A 688 31.26 8.56 -1.86
CA ALA A 688 30.70 8.77 -0.51
C ALA A 688 31.59 8.24 0.60
N LEU A 689 32.11 7.03 0.39
CA LEU A 689 33.00 6.35 1.33
C LEU A 689 34.46 6.81 1.20
N LYS A 690 34.72 7.80 0.34
CA LYS A 690 36.06 8.34 0.05
C LYS A 690 37.05 7.26 -0.40
N HIS A 691 36.55 6.19 -1.03
CA HIS A 691 37.36 5.16 -1.66
C HIS A 691 38.00 5.72 -2.92
N LEU A 692 39.31 5.54 -3.06
CA LEU A 692 40.07 6.08 -4.20
C LEU A 692 40.05 5.15 -5.41
N SER A 693 39.63 3.89 -5.23
CA SER A 693 39.51 2.91 -6.32
C SER A 693 38.38 1.91 -6.09
N ILE A 694 37.98 1.26 -7.18
CA ILE A 694 37.05 0.13 -7.19
C ILE A 694 37.78 -1.05 -7.82
N THR A 695 37.68 -2.23 -7.23
CA THR A 695 38.37 -3.42 -7.75
C THR A 695 37.78 -3.84 -9.09
N ILE A 696 38.64 -4.27 -10.03
CA ILE A 696 38.21 -4.78 -11.35
C ILE A 696 37.23 -5.95 -11.19
N GLU A 697 37.46 -6.81 -10.19
CA GLU A 697 36.56 -7.91 -9.86
C GLU A 697 35.14 -7.41 -9.53
N ARG A 698 35.00 -6.37 -8.71
CA ARG A 698 33.70 -5.78 -8.37
C ARG A 698 33.02 -5.19 -9.60
N ILE A 699 33.75 -4.47 -10.44
CA ILE A 699 33.24 -3.95 -11.73
C ILE A 699 32.79 -5.09 -12.65
N SER A 700 33.55 -6.17 -12.74
CA SER A 700 33.23 -7.35 -13.55
C SER A 700 31.95 -8.04 -13.08
N ARG A 701 31.78 -8.22 -11.76
CA ARG A 701 30.54 -8.77 -11.17
C ARG A 701 29.32 -7.89 -11.49
N LEU A 702 29.46 -6.55 -11.42
CA LEU A 702 28.40 -5.62 -11.79
C LEU A 702 28.03 -5.72 -13.27
N TYR A 703 29.04 -5.76 -14.14
CA TYR A 703 28.83 -5.96 -15.57
C TYR A 703 28.08 -7.25 -15.88
N GLY A 704 28.42 -8.34 -15.17
CA GLY A 704 27.77 -9.64 -15.27
C GLY A 704 26.26 -9.58 -14.99
N LEU A 705 25.81 -8.69 -14.11
CA LEU A 705 24.39 -8.46 -13.83
C LEU A 705 23.71 -7.59 -14.90
N LEU A 706 24.37 -6.48 -15.28
CA LEU A 706 23.78 -5.48 -16.17
C LEU A 706 23.55 -6.02 -17.59
N LYS A 707 24.42 -6.93 -18.06
CA LYS A 707 24.35 -7.51 -19.39
C LYS A 707 23.04 -8.30 -19.65
N PRO A 708 22.69 -9.34 -18.87
CA PRO A 708 21.44 -10.06 -19.06
C PRO A 708 20.20 -9.20 -18.75
N ALA A 709 20.29 -8.29 -17.76
CA ALA A 709 19.21 -7.33 -17.48
C ALA A 709 18.87 -6.43 -18.68
N SER A 710 19.90 -5.93 -19.38
CA SER A 710 19.72 -5.11 -20.57
C SER A 710 19.10 -5.90 -21.72
N ARG A 711 19.44 -7.19 -21.85
CA ARG A 711 18.84 -8.09 -22.85
C ARG A 711 17.38 -8.36 -22.55
N LEU A 712 17.03 -8.61 -21.28
CA LEU A 712 15.64 -8.78 -20.84
C LEU A 712 14.78 -7.54 -21.10
N ALA A 713 15.34 -6.34 -20.96
CA ALA A 713 14.64 -5.11 -21.34
C ALA A 713 14.29 -5.08 -22.85
N GLY A 714 15.17 -5.60 -23.71
CA GLY A 714 14.90 -5.78 -25.13
C GLY A 714 13.81 -6.84 -25.39
N VAL A 715 13.88 -7.98 -24.71
CA VAL A 715 12.85 -9.03 -24.81
C VAL A 715 11.48 -8.51 -24.39
N ARG A 716 11.40 -7.68 -23.34
CA ARG A 716 10.15 -7.02 -22.93
C ARG A 716 9.54 -6.20 -24.06
N ALA A 717 10.34 -5.34 -24.70
CA ALA A 717 9.85 -4.49 -25.79
C ALA A 717 9.33 -5.34 -26.97
N THR A 718 9.94 -6.49 -27.22
CA THR A 718 9.46 -7.47 -28.20
C THR A 718 8.16 -8.13 -27.73
N LEU A 719 8.09 -8.62 -26.49
CA LEU A 719 6.89 -9.23 -25.91
C LEU A 719 5.68 -8.30 -25.97
N GLN A 720 5.84 -7.02 -25.63
CA GLN A 720 4.79 -6.00 -25.71
C GLN A 720 4.19 -5.93 -27.12
N LYS A 721 5.04 -5.77 -28.14
CA LYS A 721 4.59 -5.72 -29.55
C LYS A 721 3.92 -7.00 -30.02
N LEU A 722 4.36 -8.15 -29.53
CA LEU A 722 3.78 -9.45 -29.90
C LEU A 722 2.41 -9.67 -29.25
N LEU A 723 2.26 -9.21 -28.00
CA LEU A 723 0.99 -9.24 -27.28
C LEU A 723 -0.06 -8.33 -27.92
N GLU A 724 0.33 -7.12 -28.31
CA GLU A 724 -0.52 -6.20 -29.09
C GLU A 724 -1.03 -6.83 -30.40
N LYS A 725 -0.18 -7.64 -31.05
CA LYS A 725 -0.51 -8.34 -32.30
C LYS A 725 -1.25 -9.66 -32.10
N GLY A 726 -1.34 -10.16 -30.87
CA GLY A 726 -1.88 -11.49 -30.58
C GLY A 726 -1.04 -12.65 -31.13
N ASP A 727 0.26 -12.45 -31.41
CA ASP A 727 1.14 -13.45 -32.00
C ASP A 727 1.60 -14.49 -30.97
N GLN A 728 0.80 -15.54 -30.81
CA GLN A 728 1.03 -16.60 -29.82
C GLN A 728 2.38 -17.32 -30.01
N GLN A 729 2.81 -17.52 -31.25
CA GLN A 729 4.07 -18.21 -31.54
C GLN A 729 5.25 -17.32 -31.17
N GLY A 730 5.24 -16.07 -31.61
CA GLY A 730 6.27 -15.10 -31.25
C GLY A 730 6.35 -14.87 -29.74
N ILE A 731 5.21 -14.83 -29.04
CA ILE A 731 5.18 -14.73 -27.56
C ILE A 731 5.93 -15.91 -26.95
N SER A 732 5.66 -17.14 -27.40
CA SER A 732 6.33 -18.34 -26.90
C SER A 732 7.86 -18.26 -27.12
N GLU A 733 8.29 -17.91 -28.33
CA GLU A 733 9.72 -17.77 -28.67
C GLU A 733 10.42 -16.69 -27.82
N ALA A 734 9.79 -15.54 -27.64
CA ALA A 734 10.31 -14.46 -26.80
C ALA A 734 10.39 -14.86 -25.32
N CYS A 735 9.48 -15.72 -24.84
CA CYS A 735 9.51 -16.22 -23.47
C CYS A 735 10.64 -17.24 -23.27
N THR A 736 10.87 -18.15 -24.21
CA THR A 736 12.04 -19.05 -24.19
C THR A 736 13.34 -18.24 -24.17
N LEU A 737 13.43 -17.19 -24.99
CA LEU A 737 14.60 -16.30 -24.99
C LEU A 737 14.78 -15.57 -23.64
N ALA A 738 13.67 -15.16 -23.01
CA ALA A 738 13.72 -14.57 -21.69
C ALA A 738 14.23 -15.55 -20.64
N GLU A 739 13.78 -16.81 -20.66
CA GLU A 739 14.22 -17.84 -19.70
C GLU A 739 15.74 -18.01 -19.69
N ASP A 740 16.38 -18.04 -20.86
CA ASP A 740 17.84 -18.09 -20.98
C ASP A 740 18.51 -16.88 -20.31
N TYR A 741 18.02 -15.67 -20.57
CA TYR A 741 18.58 -14.45 -19.98
C TYR A 741 18.27 -14.32 -18.49
N ILE A 742 17.13 -14.83 -18.02
CA ILE A 742 16.79 -14.91 -16.60
C ILE A 742 17.78 -15.81 -15.89
N LYS A 743 18.09 -16.97 -16.49
CA LYS A 743 19.08 -17.89 -15.93
C LYS A 743 20.47 -17.27 -15.86
N GLU A 744 20.93 -16.60 -16.94
CA GLU A 744 22.19 -15.85 -16.93
C GLU A 744 22.23 -14.80 -15.79
N LEU A 745 21.11 -14.09 -15.60
CA LEU A 745 20.97 -13.07 -14.56
C LEU A 745 20.98 -13.68 -13.14
N GLU A 746 20.24 -14.76 -12.91
CA GLU A 746 20.19 -15.46 -11.63
C GLU A 746 21.56 -16.03 -11.23
N GLU A 747 22.27 -16.63 -12.19
CA GLU A 747 23.64 -17.11 -12.00
C GLU A 747 24.59 -15.96 -11.65
N ALA A 748 24.45 -14.79 -12.29
CA ALA A 748 25.23 -13.61 -11.98
C ALA A 748 24.91 -13.03 -10.59
N VAL A 749 23.64 -13.07 -10.14
CA VAL A 749 23.24 -12.65 -8.78
C VAL A 749 23.86 -13.57 -7.73
N ILE A 750 23.77 -14.90 -7.94
CA ILE A 750 24.30 -15.89 -7.01
C ILE A 750 25.82 -15.80 -6.94
N SER A 751 26.52 -15.79 -8.09
CA SER A 751 27.99 -15.77 -8.13
C SER A 751 28.59 -14.42 -7.75
N GLY A 752 27.84 -13.32 -7.92
CA GLY A 752 28.27 -11.97 -7.58
C GLY A 752 28.39 -11.70 -6.07
N ASN A 753 27.78 -12.54 -5.23
CA ASN A 753 27.77 -12.46 -3.76
C ASN A 753 27.28 -11.11 -3.19
N PHE A 754 26.62 -10.25 -3.99
CA PHE A 754 26.18 -8.93 -3.55
C PHE A 754 25.21 -8.98 -2.36
N LEU A 755 24.27 -9.94 -2.39
CA LEU A 755 23.31 -10.15 -1.32
C LEU A 755 23.99 -10.73 -0.08
N GLN A 756 24.85 -11.72 -0.24
CA GLN A 756 25.59 -12.34 0.86
C GLN A 756 26.52 -11.32 1.55
N GLU A 757 27.23 -10.47 0.80
CA GLU A 757 28.08 -9.40 1.33
C GLU A 757 27.30 -8.37 2.14
N THR A 758 25.99 -8.24 1.94
CA THR A 758 25.15 -7.21 2.57
C THR A 758 24.30 -7.77 3.71
N TYR A 759 23.85 -9.02 3.57
CA TYR A 759 22.83 -9.64 4.42
C TYR A 759 23.29 -10.90 5.15
N SER A 760 24.58 -11.24 5.10
CA SER A 760 25.11 -12.33 5.91
C SER A 760 24.77 -12.11 7.39
N PHE A 761 24.19 -13.12 8.03
CA PHE A 761 23.92 -13.05 9.46
C PHE A 761 25.22 -13.21 10.25
N ASP A 762 25.50 -12.26 11.14
CA ASP A 762 26.62 -12.32 12.08
C ASP A 762 26.08 -12.13 13.50
N PRO A 763 26.07 -13.18 14.35
CA PRO A 763 25.52 -13.11 15.69
C PRO A 763 26.36 -12.25 16.65
N ASP A 764 27.62 -11.98 16.32
CA ASP A 764 28.58 -11.21 17.13
C ASP A 764 28.67 -9.75 16.66
N LEU A 765 27.96 -9.39 15.58
CA LEU A 765 27.89 -8.03 15.07
C LEU A 765 27.15 -7.12 16.05
N VAL A 766 27.83 -6.06 16.49
CA VAL A 766 27.25 -5.03 17.36
C VAL A 766 26.88 -3.81 16.52
N ASP A 767 25.59 -3.48 16.47
CA ASP A 767 25.12 -2.28 15.79
C ASP A 767 25.64 -1.01 16.48
N LYS A 768 26.19 -0.10 15.69
CA LYS A 768 26.54 1.24 16.17
C LYS A 768 25.36 2.19 15.98
N ALA A 769 25.29 3.23 16.80
CA ALA A 769 24.34 4.31 16.55
C ALA A 769 24.57 4.89 15.14
N PRO A 770 23.51 5.15 14.35
CA PRO A 770 23.65 5.64 12.99
C PRO A 770 24.23 7.07 13.02
N TYR A 771 25.53 7.17 12.75
CA TYR A 771 26.20 8.44 12.52
C TYR A 771 26.65 8.45 11.07
N PHE A 772 26.04 9.34 10.28
CA PHE A 772 26.40 9.51 8.87
C PHE A 772 27.24 10.77 8.76
N SER A 773 28.36 10.69 8.04
CA SER A 773 29.04 11.91 7.59
C SER A 773 28.11 12.70 6.64
N PRO A 774 28.31 14.01 6.45
CA PRO A 774 27.54 14.78 5.46
C PRO A 774 27.57 14.15 4.06
N GLU A 775 28.67 13.52 3.67
CA GLU A 775 28.83 12.84 2.39
C GLU A 775 28.15 11.47 2.34
N GLU A 776 28.18 10.68 3.41
CA GLU A 776 27.38 9.44 3.53
C GLU A 776 25.88 9.76 3.55
N GLU A 777 25.51 10.88 4.17
CA GLU A 777 24.16 11.40 4.20
C GLU A 777 23.74 11.91 2.82
N GLU A 778 24.57 12.66 2.09
CA GLU A 778 24.31 13.08 0.70
C GLU A 778 24.25 11.88 -0.25
N PHE A 779 25.10 10.87 -0.09
CA PHE A 779 25.01 9.67 -0.91
C PHE A 779 23.76 8.85 -0.62
N ALA A 780 23.44 8.67 0.66
CA ALA A 780 22.22 7.98 1.00
C ALA A 780 21.01 8.78 0.52
N ARG A 781 21.02 10.10 0.67
CA ARG A 781 20.12 11.04 0.01
C ARG A 781 20.55 11.29 -1.44
N SER A 782 20.75 10.29 -2.28
CA SER A 782 20.95 10.56 -3.73
C SER A 782 19.95 9.80 -4.60
N GLY A 783 19.14 8.93 -4.00
CA GLY A 783 18.30 7.97 -4.74
C GLY A 783 19.08 6.82 -5.35
N ILE A 784 20.41 6.94 -5.46
CA ILE A 784 21.35 5.92 -5.93
C ILE A 784 21.80 5.00 -4.77
N PHE A 785 20.86 4.65 -3.90
CA PHE A 785 21.15 3.95 -2.65
C PHE A 785 21.17 2.43 -2.84
N VAL A 786 22.29 1.81 -2.45
CA VAL A 786 22.38 0.40 -2.06
C VAL A 786 22.51 0.41 -0.54
N GLU A 787 21.72 -0.40 0.18
CA GLU A 787 21.73 -0.45 1.65
C GLU A 787 23.16 -0.44 2.22
N LEU A 788 23.56 0.69 2.81
CA LEU A 788 24.75 0.76 3.64
C LEU A 788 24.43 0.11 4.99
N THR A 789 25.37 -0.72 5.44
CA THR A 789 25.39 -1.42 6.73
C THR A 789 25.41 -0.46 7.90
#